data_AF-A0A061H7R7-F1
#
_entry.id   AF-A0A061H7R7-F1
#
_cell.length_a   1.000
_cell.length_b   1.000
_cell.length_c   1.000
_cell.angle_alpha   90.00
_cell.angle_beta   90.00
_cell.angle_gamma   90.00
#
_symmetry.space_group_name_H-M   'P 1'
#
loop_
_entity.id
_entity.type
_entity.pdbx_description
1 polymer ?
#
loop_
_entity_poly.entity_id
_entity_poly.type
_entity_poly.pdbx_seq_one_letter_code
_entity_poly.pdbx_strand_id
1 'polypeptide(L)'
;MVMAASHGGNLGASSSMALDPASSFSAFAHVLQASKHLDVAARVDANRGVALLFAETCAQRAQDALDDAGTYSANSQNLDDDDRQSWMLEHNTWTLLHTLTAERLLRKQAAADLDPQDSDAANPYDTPLVAIQSILEKDDELTELKLIREWLQETLPPKHIVEVRKGYWTFTKNRLRAEKRAGSGGGANRVPFGSAAGSGLGAKSRGKAVAQLDPDATSRSQGGLELEDATYEKALLRNLFEYARAGQLESAFDLCRQTDQSWRAASLRGAMLYHDPTVSPALEELESPIGNRHRALWKAVCRKLASNPNLDEFERALYGSLAGDLQSVTQVSQTWEEYLWAHINAKLETLIDAKLDATKSWWSQEPDVDAFGDAECGAVQLSEGSTYDKETLSLDAIFDRLAQTQAHDIHAQAADPFHVVQRAIISDSVPELLSRLAGRIHEMRLSLEPSKYARILRFFAHLILYFRLLQQPLPDLACNGILSAYVQVLELAGEDSLVAMYASSLEPQSATVSYAHFLKSMDVNTSVEAKREALMRAHEHELDLAAVARCTVSMVFDDLFSTVSIDGPFGVTQFDTQLEPNEEALIGCIDWLTFCEPTFADAILQSNALMRLFLSTGRLHAARTLLLRLPYDVLSQVSDLGLPEDQAVEHVHWRTFFDAFAASVRYREFWTTKPAPLPQGAAAAASSSSARLERLDWIKALTSVVDKSRRLDTELLKMDWLKLDFGVEDLDAERRADELDRIRHIYIPETVLRLHEMLVQSAEVVPANLGLALKLSELVADERFKIYLDFITRERNLLQDYLARVREASLGLLDRGDVFAVATEAQREVAA
;
A
#
# COMPACT_ATOMS: atom_id res chain seq x y z
N MET A 1 25.50 1.08 31.56
CA MET A 1 25.35 0.78 33.00
C MET A 1 24.57 1.92 33.66
N VAL A 2 23.23 1.89 33.63
CA VAL A 2 22.34 2.58 34.60
C VAL A 2 21.06 1.76 34.64
N MET A 3 20.86 0.98 35.70
CA MET A 3 19.57 0.35 36.00
C MET A 3 18.66 1.39 36.63
N ALA A 4 17.64 1.84 35.90
CA ALA A 4 16.53 2.59 36.45
C ALA A 4 15.34 1.65 36.63
N ALA A 5 15.11 1.23 37.88
CA ALA A 5 13.91 0.53 38.30
C ALA A 5 12.70 1.47 38.22
N SER A 6 11.72 1.17 37.36
CA SER A 6 10.44 1.87 37.33
C SER A 6 9.44 1.18 38.27
N HIS A 7 9.14 1.84 39.39
CA HIS A 7 7.94 1.57 40.19
C HIS A 7 6.72 2.12 39.44
N GLY A 8 5.89 1.23 38.89
CA GLY A 8 4.60 1.58 38.30
C GLY A 8 3.56 1.87 39.38
N GLY A 9 3.31 3.16 39.62
CA GLY A 9 2.18 3.65 40.39
C GLY A 9 0.87 3.51 39.61
N ASN A 10 -0.09 2.83 40.22
CA ASN A 10 -1.45 2.63 39.76
C ASN A 10 -2.24 3.96 39.79
N LEU A 11 -2.61 4.49 38.62
CA LEU A 11 -3.57 5.59 38.50
C LEU A 11 -4.52 5.37 37.31
N GLY A 12 -5.79 5.15 37.65
CA GLY A 12 -6.91 5.75 36.92
C GLY A 12 -7.38 5.03 35.66
N ALA A 13 -8.18 3.98 35.84
CA ALA A 13 -9.11 3.50 34.82
C ALA A 13 -10.07 4.63 34.40
N SER A 14 -10.01 5.06 33.14
CA SER A 14 -11.06 5.84 32.49
C SER A 14 -11.53 5.12 31.23
N SER A 15 -12.73 4.54 31.33
CA SER A 15 -13.72 4.35 30.26
C SER A 15 -13.20 3.83 28.92
N SER A 16 -13.20 2.50 28.77
CA SER A 16 -13.15 1.82 27.47
C SER A 16 -14.37 2.19 26.62
N MET A 17 -14.21 3.14 25.70
CA MET A 17 -14.98 3.10 24.46
C MET A 17 -14.27 2.09 23.57
N ALA A 18 -14.97 1.02 23.20
CA ALA A 18 -14.50 0.06 22.20
C ALA A 18 -14.34 0.81 20.87
N LEU A 19 -13.11 1.21 20.56
CA LEU A 19 -12.68 1.50 19.20
C LEU A 19 -12.51 0.14 18.54
N ASP A 20 -13.13 -0.05 17.37
CA ASP A 20 -12.81 -1.18 16.49
C ASP A 20 -11.29 -1.32 16.39
N PRO A 21 -10.71 -2.54 16.36
CA PRO A 21 -9.29 -2.68 16.12
C PRO A 21 -9.01 -2.07 14.74
N ALA A 22 -8.43 -0.88 14.74
CA ALA A 22 -8.11 -0.12 13.54
C ALA A 22 -7.35 -1.06 12.57
N SER A 23 -7.57 -0.99 11.26
CA SER A 23 -6.83 -1.80 10.28
C SER A 23 -5.32 -1.56 10.37
N SER A 24 -4.49 -2.48 9.86
CA SER A 24 -3.04 -2.22 9.81
C SER A 24 -2.71 -0.99 8.97
N PHE A 25 -3.49 -0.71 7.92
CA PHE A 25 -3.32 0.46 7.06
C PHE A 25 -3.56 1.78 7.81
N SER A 26 -4.62 1.87 8.61
CA SER A 26 -4.96 3.07 9.39
C SER A 26 -3.96 3.32 10.53
N ALA A 27 -3.48 2.29 11.20
CA ALA A 27 -2.46 2.42 12.25
C ALA A 27 -1.15 3.03 11.70
N PHE A 28 -0.67 2.52 10.57
CA PHE A 28 0.52 3.06 9.91
C PHE A 28 0.28 4.47 9.34
N ALA A 29 -0.90 4.74 8.78
CA ALA A 29 -1.27 6.08 8.32
C ALA A 29 -1.25 7.11 9.46
N HIS A 30 -1.74 6.76 10.65
CA HIS A 30 -1.73 7.63 11.82
C HIS A 30 -0.31 8.00 12.26
N VAL A 31 0.61 7.03 12.29
CA VAL A 31 2.04 7.28 12.59
C VAL A 31 2.68 8.20 11.54
N LEU A 32 2.36 7.99 10.26
CA LEU A 32 2.84 8.84 9.17
C LEU A 32 2.31 10.28 9.31
N GLN A 33 1.02 10.47 9.57
CA GLN A 33 0.42 11.79 9.74
C GLN A 33 1.02 12.54 10.94
N ALA A 34 1.18 11.86 12.07
CA ALA A 34 1.78 12.43 13.27
C ALA A 34 3.24 12.88 13.05
N SER A 35 3.97 12.26 12.12
CA SER A 35 5.38 12.55 11.84
C SER A 35 5.64 13.58 10.75
N LYS A 36 4.62 13.97 9.95
CA LYS A 36 4.75 14.98 8.88
C LYS A 36 5.26 16.33 9.37
N HIS A 37 4.88 16.75 10.58
CA HIS A 37 5.25 18.05 11.14
C HIS A 37 6.55 18.06 11.96
N LEU A 38 7.18 16.89 12.16
CA LEU A 38 8.42 16.78 12.93
C LEU A 38 9.64 17.21 12.12
N ASP A 39 10.64 17.78 12.79
CA ASP A 39 11.94 18.11 12.18
C ASP A 39 12.77 16.83 11.92
N VAL A 40 13.78 16.89 11.05
CA VAL A 40 14.62 15.72 10.71
C VAL A 40 15.28 15.11 11.95
N ALA A 41 15.75 15.92 12.90
CA ALA A 41 16.33 15.43 14.15
C ALA A 41 15.31 14.68 15.02
N ALA A 42 14.07 15.19 15.10
CA ALA A 42 13.00 14.53 15.85
C ALA A 42 12.50 13.25 15.15
N ARG A 43 12.59 13.17 13.82
CA ARG A 43 12.22 11.97 13.04
C ARG A 43 13.18 10.80 13.25
N VAL A 44 14.41 11.11 13.67
CA VAL A 44 15.53 10.18 13.83
C VAL A 44 15.94 10.09 15.31
N ASP A 45 15.07 10.51 16.22
CA ASP A 45 15.32 10.43 17.65
C ASP A 45 15.56 8.99 18.10
N ALA A 46 16.55 8.79 18.98
CA ALA A 46 17.02 7.47 19.40
C ALA A 46 15.94 6.63 20.10
N ASN A 47 14.92 7.27 20.69
CA ASN A 47 13.86 6.58 21.43
C ASN A 47 12.49 6.68 20.74
N ARG A 48 12.25 7.74 19.97
CA ARG A 48 10.93 8.02 19.35
C ARG A 48 10.99 8.33 17.86
N GLY A 49 12.01 7.84 17.17
CA GLY A 49 12.10 7.97 15.71
C GLY A 49 10.90 7.36 14.98
N VAL A 50 10.58 7.89 13.81
CA VAL A 50 9.38 7.48 13.02
C VAL A 50 9.42 5.98 12.70
N ALA A 51 10.59 5.46 12.34
CA ALA A 51 10.79 4.04 12.09
C ALA A 51 10.59 3.19 13.35
N LEU A 52 10.96 3.68 14.55
CA LEU A 52 10.67 2.97 15.81
C LEU A 52 9.17 2.95 16.11
N LEU A 53 8.43 4.02 15.81
CA LEU A 53 6.96 4.02 15.97
C LEU A 53 6.29 3.01 15.03
N PHE A 54 6.80 2.83 13.82
CA PHE A 54 6.37 1.73 12.94
C PHE A 54 6.72 0.36 13.54
N ALA A 55 7.92 0.22 14.12
CA ALA A 55 8.32 -1.01 14.80
C ALA A 55 7.41 -1.33 16.01
N GLU A 56 7.04 -0.34 16.82
CA GLU A 56 6.09 -0.48 17.93
C GLU A 56 4.72 -0.93 17.44
N THR A 57 4.25 -0.35 16.33
CA THR A 57 2.99 -0.76 15.68
C THR A 57 3.04 -2.23 15.24
N CYS A 58 4.16 -2.67 14.63
CA CYS A 58 4.36 -4.09 14.30
C CYS A 58 4.37 -4.99 15.53
N ALA A 59 5.03 -4.57 16.62
CA ALA A 59 5.11 -5.35 17.86
C ALA A 59 3.74 -5.51 18.53
N GLN A 60 2.93 -4.44 18.53
CA GLN A 60 1.55 -4.50 19.01
C GLN A 60 0.73 -5.50 18.20
N ARG A 61 0.81 -5.45 16.87
CA ARG A 61 0.12 -6.42 15.99
C ARG A 61 0.59 -7.85 16.16
N ALA A 62 1.89 -8.05 16.39
CA ALA A 62 2.43 -9.37 16.70
C ALA A 62 1.85 -9.92 18.02
N GLN A 63 1.59 -9.05 18.99
CA GLN A 63 0.94 -9.41 20.25
C GLN A 63 -0.56 -9.69 20.06
N ASP A 64 -1.27 -8.85 19.32
CA ASP A 64 -2.68 -9.06 19.00
C ASP A 64 -2.89 -10.41 18.27
N ALA A 65 -2.01 -10.73 17.31
CA ALA A 65 -2.00 -12.03 16.61
C ALA A 65 -1.73 -13.24 17.53
N LEU A 66 -1.02 -13.06 18.66
CA LEU A 66 -0.88 -14.11 19.68
C LEU A 66 -2.17 -14.30 20.47
N ASP A 67 -2.81 -13.20 20.83
CA ASP A 67 -4.00 -13.19 21.68
C ASP A 67 -5.24 -13.69 20.89
N ASP A 68 -5.29 -13.44 19.58
CA ASP A 68 -6.35 -13.87 18.66
C ASP A 68 -6.17 -15.28 18.06
N ALA A 69 -5.08 -16.00 18.40
CA ALA A 69 -4.80 -17.36 17.92
C ALA A 69 -5.89 -18.41 18.26
N GLY A 70 -6.96 -18.02 18.97
CA GLY A 70 -8.15 -18.82 19.28
C GLY A 70 -9.45 -18.39 18.58
N THR A 71 -9.50 -17.26 17.86
CA THR A 71 -10.75 -16.69 17.29
C THR A 71 -10.63 -16.53 15.78
N TYR A 72 -10.79 -17.64 15.03
CA TYR A 72 -10.84 -17.60 13.56
C TYR A 72 -12.08 -16.83 13.08
N SER A 73 -11.99 -15.52 12.92
CA SER A 73 -12.93 -14.76 12.08
C SER A 73 -12.34 -14.71 10.67
N ALA A 74 -12.65 -15.74 9.88
CA ALA A 74 -12.36 -15.79 8.45
C ALA A 74 -13.24 -14.78 7.71
N ASN A 75 -12.94 -13.49 7.86
CA ASN A 75 -13.54 -12.46 7.05
C ASN A 75 -12.66 -12.31 5.80
N SER A 76 -13.07 -12.96 4.70
CA SER A 76 -12.35 -13.01 3.41
C SER A 76 -12.06 -11.65 2.76
N GLN A 77 -12.53 -10.55 3.35
CA GLN A 77 -12.31 -9.18 2.91
C GLN A 77 -11.18 -8.47 3.67
N ASN A 78 -10.67 -9.05 4.77
CA ASN A 78 -9.62 -8.41 5.53
C ASN A 78 -8.26 -8.72 4.88
N LEU A 79 -7.63 -7.71 4.27
CA LEU A 79 -6.27 -7.81 3.73
C LEU A 79 -5.19 -7.76 4.83
N ASP A 80 -5.60 -7.59 6.09
CA ASP A 80 -4.72 -7.70 7.25
C ASP A 80 -4.25 -9.17 7.43
N ASP A 81 -2.94 -9.34 7.55
CA ASP A 81 -2.29 -10.64 7.71
C ASP A 81 -1.93 -10.84 9.20
N ASP A 82 -2.35 -11.97 9.78
CA ASP A 82 -2.19 -12.30 11.20
C ASP A 82 -0.91 -13.10 11.51
N ASP A 83 0.02 -13.23 10.57
CA ASP A 83 1.28 -13.94 10.81
C ASP A 83 2.22 -13.14 11.73
N ARG A 84 2.24 -13.55 13.01
CA ARG A 84 3.15 -13.03 14.03
C ARG A 84 4.62 -13.04 13.62
N GLN A 85 5.10 -14.09 12.96
CA GLN A 85 6.53 -14.17 12.61
C GLN A 85 6.88 -13.08 11.60
N SER A 86 6.03 -12.88 10.60
CA SER A 86 6.17 -11.82 9.62
C SER A 86 6.09 -10.42 10.25
N TRP A 87 5.20 -10.19 11.23
CA TRP A 87 5.15 -8.93 11.97
C TRP A 87 6.43 -8.66 12.78
N MET A 88 7.01 -9.69 13.40
CA MET A 88 8.28 -9.57 14.10
C MET A 88 9.46 -9.32 13.15
N LEU A 89 9.47 -9.93 11.96
CA LEU A 89 10.48 -9.65 10.94
C LEU A 89 10.38 -8.21 10.43
N GLU A 90 9.18 -7.70 10.25
CA GLU A 90 8.96 -6.30 9.89
C GLU A 90 9.42 -5.36 11.01
N HIS A 91 9.07 -5.65 12.27
CA HIS A 91 9.57 -4.93 13.45
C HIS A 91 11.10 -4.86 13.46
N ASN A 92 11.76 -6.02 13.29
CA ASN A 92 13.23 -6.11 13.26
C ASN A 92 13.82 -5.31 12.09
N THR A 93 13.12 -5.24 10.96
CA THR A 93 13.55 -4.47 9.79
C THR A 93 13.46 -2.96 10.04
N TRP A 94 12.39 -2.50 10.69
CA TRP A 94 12.22 -1.10 11.07
C TRP A 94 13.24 -0.64 12.11
N THR A 95 13.56 -1.48 13.11
CA THR A 95 14.61 -1.16 14.10
C THR A 95 15.99 -1.06 13.45
N LEU A 96 16.35 -1.99 12.56
CA LEU A 96 17.59 -1.92 11.79
C LEU A 96 17.65 -0.68 10.89
N LEU A 97 16.55 -0.38 10.20
CA LEU A 97 16.47 0.80 9.34
C LEU A 97 16.71 2.07 10.16
N HIS A 98 16.09 2.18 11.32
CA HIS A 98 16.25 3.33 12.20
C HIS A 98 17.70 3.49 12.65
N THR A 99 18.31 2.45 13.21
CA THR A 99 19.67 2.53 13.79
C THR A 99 20.72 2.92 12.75
N LEU A 100 20.69 2.30 11.57
CA LEU A 100 21.63 2.62 10.50
C LEU A 100 21.37 3.98 9.85
N THR A 101 20.11 4.32 9.59
CA THR A 101 19.78 5.62 8.98
C THR A 101 20.13 6.77 9.93
N ALA A 102 19.91 6.58 11.24
CA ALA A 102 20.27 7.55 12.25
C ALA A 102 21.77 7.83 12.30
N GLU A 103 22.57 6.77 12.39
CA GLU A 103 24.02 6.89 12.40
C GLU A 103 24.55 7.55 11.11
N ARG A 104 24.08 7.09 9.94
CA ARG A 104 24.48 7.65 8.64
C ARG A 104 24.16 9.14 8.52
N LEU A 105 23.02 9.58 9.05
CA LEU A 105 22.64 11.00 9.04
C LEU A 105 23.46 11.84 10.02
N LEU A 106 23.65 11.34 11.25
CA LEU A 106 24.47 12.02 12.25
C LEU A 106 25.92 12.19 11.78
N ARG A 107 26.50 11.17 11.14
CA ARG A 107 27.84 11.26 10.56
C ARG A 107 27.92 12.21 9.37
N LYS A 108 26.92 12.23 8.48
CA LYS A 108 26.87 13.22 7.39
C LYS A 108 26.83 14.66 7.93
N GLN A 109 26.14 14.89 9.05
CA GLN A 109 26.10 16.19 9.73
C GLN A 109 27.45 16.51 10.38
N ALA A 110 28.01 15.58 11.16
CA ALA A 110 29.31 15.76 11.81
C ALA A 110 30.44 15.99 10.79
N ALA A 111 30.45 15.28 9.67
CA ALA A 111 31.40 15.47 8.58
C ALA A 111 31.31 16.85 7.91
N ALA A 112 30.14 17.50 7.96
CA ALA A 112 29.96 18.87 7.46
C ALA A 112 30.48 19.93 8.44
N ASP A 113 30.52 19.61 9.74
CA ASP A 113 30.92 20.51 10.82
C ASP A 113 32.41 20.39 11.23
N LEU A 114 33.12 19.36 10.74
CA LEU A 114 34.53 19.11 11.09
C LEU A 114 35.51 20.03 10.35
N ASP A 115 36.29 20.80 11.11
CA ASP A 115 37.46 21.53 10.61
C ASP A 115 38.63 20.54 10.39
N PRO A 116 39.30 20.53 9.22
CA PRO A 116 40.28 19.50 8.85
C PRO A 116 41.62 19.55 9.63
N GLN A 117 41.73 20.36 10.67
CA GLN A 117 42.97 20.57 11.43
C GLN A 117 43.01 19.91 12.83
N ASP A 118 41.89 19.37 13.33
CA ASP A 118 41.86 18.65 14.61
C ASP A 118 42.14 17.16 14.42
N SER A 119 43.36 16.82 13.99
CA SER A 119 43.86 15.45 14.13
C SER A 119 44.50 15.31 15.52
N ASP A 120 43.71 14.98 16.53
CA ASP A 120 44.27 14.57 17.82
C ASP A 120 45.16 13.35 17.60
N ALA A 121 46.47 13.54 17.81
CA ALA A 121 47.46 12.48 17.72
C ALA A 121 47.16 11.46 18.83
N ALA A 122 46.75 10.25 18.45
CA ALA A 122 46.43 9.18 19.38
C ALA A 122 47.64 8.89 20.29
N ASN A 123 47.42 8.83 21.60
CA ASN A 123 48.49 8.58 22.55
C ASN A 123 48.93 7.11 22.44
N PRO A 124 50.23 6.82 22.17
CA PRO A 124 50.71 5.45 21.93
C PRO A 124 50.58 4.50 23.14
N TYR A 125 50.32 5.03 24.33
CA TYR A 125 50.08 4.26 25.55
C TYR A 125 48.61 4.03 25.87
N ASP A 126 47.69 4.58 25.08
CA ASP A 126 46.27 4.46 25.35
C ASP A 126 45.85 3.00 25.43
N THR A 127 45.10 2.68 26.49
CA THR A 127 44.64 1.30 26.71
C THR A 127 43.76 0.83 25.54
N PRO A 128 43.78 -0.47 25.19
CA PRO A 128 43.04 -0.99 24.04
C PRO A 128 41.55 -0.63 24.03
N LEU A 129 40.92 -0.49 25.20
CA LEU A 129 39.52 -0.08 25.31
C LEU A 129 39.30 1.37 24.83
N VAL A 130 40.16 2.31 25.23
CA VAL A 130 40.09 3.72 24.82
C VAL A 130 40.47 3.88 23.35
N ALA A 131 41.51 3.15 22.91
CA ALA A 131 41.94 3.15 21.51
C ALA A 131 40.80 2.70 20.57
N ILE A 132 40.04 1.65 20.93
CA ILE A 132 38.89 1.19 20.13
C ILE A 132 37.77 2.23 20.08
N GLN A 133 37.48 2.94 21.17
CA GLN A 133 36.45 3.98 21.15
C GLN A 133 36.81 5.10 20.16
N SER A 134 38.06 5.56 20.19
CA SER A 134 38.54 6.56 19.21
C SER A 134 38.55 6.02 17.78
N ILE A 135 38.87 4.74 17.58
CA ILE A 135 38.81 4.10 16.26
C ILE A 135 37.36 4.03 15.76
N LEU A 136 36.40 3.65 16.59
CA LEU A 136 34.97 3.60 16.22
C LEU A 136 34.43 4.99 15.85
N GLU A 137 34.80 6.03 16.59
CA GLU A 137 34.41 7.40 16.25
C GLU A 137 34.88 7.80 14.84
N LYS A 138 36.07 7.35 14.43
CA LYS A 138 36.69 7.69 13.14
C LYS A 138 36.34 6.75 11.98
N ASP A 139 35.98 5.50 12.26
CA ASP A 139 35.78 4.44 11.26
C ASP A 139 34.28 4.12 11.09
N ASP A 140 33.74 4.54 9.94
CA ASP A 140 32.32 4.36 9.59
C ASP A 140 31.96 2.88 9.42
N GLU A 141 32.79 2.08 8.73
CA GLU A 141 32.52 0.66 8.47
C GLU A 141 32.49 -0.11 9.80
N LEU A 142 33.43 0.17 10.70
CA LEU A 142 33.50 -0.51 11.98
C LEU A 142 32.30 -0.20 12.88
N THR A 143 31.80 1.03 12.82
CA THR A 143 30.63 1.46 13.60
C THR A 143 29.36 0.85 13.05
N GLU A 144 29.16 0.84 11.73
CA GLU A 144 28.01 0.16 11.14
C GLU A 144 28.01 -1.34 11.48
N LEU A 145 29.16 -2.01 11.40
CA LEU A 145 29.28 -3.42 11.79
C LEU A 145 28.95 -3.66 13.28
N LYS A 146 29.37 -2.74 14.16
CA LYS A 146 29.02 -2.79 15.58
C LYS A 146 27.50 -2.67 15.77
N LEU A 147 26.84 -1.71 15.12
CA LEU A 147 25.39 -1.50 15.20
C LEU A 147 24.61 -2.70 14.64
N ILE A 148 25.03 -3.25 13.50
CA ILE A 148 24.43 -4.46 12.91
C ILE A 148 24.59 -5.64 13.88
N ARG A 149 25.76 -5.79 14.49
CA ARG A 149 25.97 -6.82 15.51
C ARG A 149 25.00 -6.63 16.65
N GLU A 150 24.94 -5.45 17.27
CA GLU A 150 24.08 -5.15 18.43
C GLU A 150 22.59 -5.40 18.12
N TRP A 151 22.11 -4.96 16.95
CA TRP A 151 20.76 -5.29 16.48
C TRP A 151 20.52 -6.80 16.36
N LEU A 152 21.48 -7.57 15.83
CA LEU A 152 21.40 -9.03 15.79
C LEU A 152 21.40 -9.66 17.19
N GLN A 153 22.07 -9.04 18.17
CA GLN A 153 22.06 -9.53 19.56
C GLN A 153 20.69 -9.35 20.22
N GLU A 154 20.00 -8.23 19.93
CA GLU A 154 18.65 -7.95 20.45
C GLU A 154 17.60 -8.87 19.82
N THR A 155 17.73 -9.16 18.53
CA THR A 155 16.81 -10.07 17.81
C THR A 155 17.00 -11.55 18.14
N LEU A 156 18.11 -11.92 18.79
CA LEU A 156 18.47 -13.30 19.14
C LEU A 156 18.52 -13.54 20.67
N PRO A 157 17.38 -13.43 21.39
CA PRO A 157 17.36 -13.68 22.83
C PRO A 157 17.67 -15.15 23.17
N PRO A 158 18.18 -15.44 24.38
CA PRO A 158 18.40 -16.81 24.84
C PRO A 158 17.11 -17.62 24.87
N LYS A 159 17.13 -18.79 24.21
CA LYS A 159 15.96 -19.68 24.06
C LYS A 159 16.01 -20.85 25.04
N HIS A 160 17.21 -21.33 25.37
CA HIS A 160 17.43 -22.54 26.16
C HIS A 160 17.94 -22.21 27.56
N ILE A 161 17.07 -21.60 28.36
CA ILE A 161 17.41 -21.22 29.74
C ILE A 161 17.50 -22.47 30.61
N VAL A 162 18.63 -22.63 31.28
CA VAL A 162 18.92 -23.76 32.18
C VAL A 162 18.66 -23.40 33.63
N GLU A 163 18.07 -24.35 34.37
CA GLU A 163 17.87 -24.21 35.82
C GLU A 163 19.20 -24.17 36.58
N VAL A 164 19.31 -23.25 37.55
CA VAL A 164 20.51 -23.09 38.35
C VAL A 164 20.67 -24.27 39.32
N ARG A 165 21.76 -25.03 39.15
CA ARG A 165 22.13 -26.15 40.03
C ARG A 165 23.35 -25.81 40.86
N LYS A 166 23.19 -25.79 42.18
CA LYS A 166 24.31 -25.60 43.12
C LYS A 166 25.17 -26.86 43.21
N GLY A 167 26.49 -26.65 43.26
CA GLY A 167 27.51 -27.69 43.40
C GLY A 167 28.14 -28.09 42.07
N TYR A 168 29.45 -27.96 41.98
CA TYR A 168 30.24 -28.41 40.83
C TYR A 168 30.29 -29.94 40.72
N TRP A 169 29.83 -30.48 39.58
CA TRP A 169 29.79 -31.90 39.20
C TRP A 169 29.43 -32.85 40.36
N THR A 170 28.29 -32.61 41.03
CA THR A 170 27.99 -33.31 42.28
C THR A 170 27.79 -34.83 42.11
N PHE A 171 27.25 -35.30 40.98
CA PHE A 171 27.06 -36.74 40.75
C PHE A 171 28.40 -37.43 40.49
N THR A 172 29.25 -36.82 39.67
CA THR A 172 30.61 -37.28 39.37
C THR A 172 31.49 -37.28 40.63
N LYS A 173 31.39 -36.22 41.44
CA LYS A 173 32.07 -36.12 42.75
C LYS A 173 31.60 -37.21 43.72
N ASN A 174 30.30 -37.50 43.75
CA ASN A 174 29.75 -38.55 44.60
C ASN A 174 30.20 -39.94 44.14
N ARG A 175 30.26 -40.18 42.83
CA ARG A 175 30.81 -41.40 42.24
C ARG A 175 32.29 -41.58 42.59
N LEU A 176 33.13 -40.56 42.42
CA LEU A 176 34.55 -40.62 42.78
C LEU A 176 34.76 -40.89 44.27
N ARG A 177 33.94 -40.29 45.14
CA ARG A 177 33.94 -40.58 46.58
C ARG A 177 33.50 -42.01 46.88
N ALA A 178 32.56 -42.57 46.13
CA ALA A 178 32.15 -43.96 46.26
C ALA A 178 33.27 -44.92 45.80
N GLU A 179 33.89 -44.66 44.66
CA GLU A 179 35.02 -45.45 44.12
C GLU A 179 36.24 -45.40 45.05
N LYS A 180 36.59 -44.23 45.61
CA LYS A 180 37.68 -44.11 46.59
C LYS A 180 37.39 -44.83 47.91
N ARG A 181 36.13 -44.81 48.38
CA ARG A 181 35.70 -45.59 49.55
C ARG A 181 35.77 -47.10 49.28
N ALA A 182 35.41 -47.54 48.08
CA ALA A 182 35.52 -48.93 47.66
C ALA A 182 36.98 -49.38 47.48
N GLY A 183 37.87 -48.49 46.98
CA GLY A 183 39.29 -48.79 46.74
C GLY A 183 40.20 -48.70 47.97
N SER A 184 39.83 -47.94 49.00
CA SER A 184 40.61 -47.81 50.26
C SER A 184 40.37 -48.96 51.25
N GLY A 185 39.38 -49.82 51.00
CA GLY A 185 39.05 -50.98 51.84
C GLY A 185 39.75 -52.25 51.37
N GLY A 186 41.06 -52.36 51.57
CA GLY A 186 41.77 -53.63 51.45
C GLY A 186 41.31 -54.59 52.55
N GLY A 187 40.27 -55.37 52.29
CA GLY A 187 39.76 -56.35 53.23
C GLY A 187 38.68 -57.21 52.61
N ALA A 188 39.05 -58.42 52.23
CA ALA A 188 38.11 -59.48 51.89
C ALA A 188 37.07 -59.64 53.01
N ASN A 189 35.81 -59.79 52.61
CA ASN A 189 34.65 -60.12 53.46
C ASN A 189 34.06 -58.99 54.32
N ARG A 190 33.19 -58.17 53.72
CA ARG A 190 32.00 -57.64 54.40
C ARG A 190 30.77 -57.65 53.50
N VAL A 191 29.73 -58.34 53.97
CA VAL A 191 28.36 -58.32 53.46
C VAL A 191 27.78 -56.91 53.56
N PRO A 192 26.99 -56.43 52.58
CA PRO A 192 26.48 -55.07 52.57
C PRO A 192 25.24 -54.95 53.46
N PHE A 193 25.25 -54.03 54.40
CA PHE A 193 24.04 -53.61 55.12
C PHE A 193 23.73 -52.17 54.75
N GLY A 194 22.60 -51.98 54.05
CA GLY A 194 21.97 -50.67 53.82
C GLY A 194 22.35 -49.93 52.53
N SER A 195 22.04 -50.50 51.36
CA SER A 195 21.86 -49.69 50.14
C SER A 195 20.75 -50.28 49.28
N ALA A 196 19.51 -49.91 49.61
CA ALA A 196 18.34 -50.20 48.79
C ALA A 196 18.26 -49.17 47.65
N ALA A 197 19.13 -49.31 46.66
CA ALA A 197 18.94 -48.84 45.28
C ALA A 197 20.13 -49.33 44.44
N GLY A 198 19.87 -50.24 43.50
CA GLY A 198 20.76 -50.44 42.34
C GLY A 198 21.64 -51.69 42.32
N SER A 199 21.16 -52.85 42.75
CA SER A 199 21.61 -54.10 42.11
C SER A 199 20.84 -54.26 40.79
N GLY A 200 21.28 -53.52 39.77
CA GLY A 200 20.74 -53.56 38.40
C GLY A 200 21.85 -53.84 37.40
N LEU A 201 21.51 -54.53 36.30
CA LEU A 201 22.35 -55.03 35.21
C LEU A 201 23.15 -53.95 34.43
N GLY A 202 23.89 -53.04 35.08
CA GLY A 202 24.60 -51.92 34.45
C GLY A 202 26.06 -51.71 34.88
N ALA A 203 26.54 -52.36 35.95
CA ALA A 203 27.86 -52.07 36.51
C ALA A 203 29.04 -52.42 35.57
N LYS A 204 28.83 -53.33 34.60
CA LYS A 204 29.85 -53.69 33.58
C LYS A 204 29.80 -52.80 32.32
N SER A 205 28.81 -51.91 32.21
CA SER A 205 28.59 -51.03 31.04
C SER A 205 28.91 -49.56 31.32
N ARG A 206 29.12 -49.18 32.60
CA ARG A 206 29.50 -47.80 32.94
C ARG A 206 30.98 -47.58 32.66
N GLY A 207 31.29 -46.72 31.68
CA GLY A 207 32.66 -46.29 31.36
C GLY A 207 33.40 -45.71 32.57
N LYS A 208 34.73 -45.62 32.48
CA LYS A 208 35.60 -45.09 33.54
C LYS A 208 35.22 -43.64 33.88
N ALA A 209 35.14 -43.28 35.16
CA ALA A 209 34.93 -41.90 35.59
C ALA A 209 36.23 -41.08 35.50
N VAL A 210 36.11 -39.76 35.36
CA VAL A 210 37.25 -38.83 35.46
C VAL A 210 37.97 -38.96 36.80
N ALA A 211 39.30 -38.89 36.82
CA ALA A 211 40.08 -39.08 38.05
C ALA A 211 40.19 -37.81 38.92
N GLN A 212 40.02 -36.63 38.31
CA GLN A 212 40.17 -35.31 38.93
C GLN A 212 38.92 -34.46 38.62
N LEU A 213 38.73 -33.39 39.40
CA LEU A 213 37.57 -32.46 39.31
C LEU A 213 38.02 -31.05 38.93
N ASP A 214 39.10 -30.93 38.17
CA ASP A 214 39.51 -29.68 37.54
C ASP A 214 38.93 -29.59 36.12
N PRO A 215 38.83 -28.37 35.55
CA PRO A 215 38.05 -28.14 34.32
C PRO A 215 38.50 -28.94 33.11
N ASP A 216 39.79 -29.28 33.01
CA ASP A 216 40.38 -30.01 31.88
C ASP A 216 40.44 -31.54 32.13
N ALA A 217 39.86 -32.03 33.22
CA ALA A 217 39.94 -33.44 33.61
C ALA A 217 39.32 -34.39 32.55
N THR A 218 38.27 -33.94 31.86
CA THR A 218 37.62 -34.66 30.76
C THR A 218 38.49 -34.71 29.50
N SER A 219 39.34 -33.68 29.28
CA SER A 219 40.25 -33.61 28.14
C SER A 219 41.57 -34.37 28.38
N ARG A 220 42.05 -34.42 29.64
CA ARG A 220 43.31 -35.10 29.99
C ARG A 220 43.16 -36.59 30.28
N SER A 221 42.02 -37.03 30.81
CA SER A 221 41.84 -38.41 31.30
C SER A 221 40.90 -39.23 30.41
N GLN A 222 41.13 -40.55 30.30
CA GLN A 222 40.27 -41.48 29.56
C GLN A 222 38.97 -41.84 30.33
N GLY A 223 38.30 -40.86 30.92
CA GLY A 223 37.08 -41.04 31.69
C GLY A 223 36.04 -39.96 31.41
N GLY A 224 34.76 -40.31 31.55
CA GLY A 224 33.64 -39.40 31.34
C GLY A 224 33.05 -38.85 32.64
N LEU A 225 32.28 -37.78 32.52
CA LEU A 225 31.38 -37.32 33.58
C LEU A 225 30.22 -38.31 33.76
N GLU A 226 29.58 -38.27 34.93
CA GLU A 226 28.31 -39.00 35.11
C GLU A 226 27.23 -38.40 34.22
N LEU A 227 26.28 -39.23 33.76
CA LEU A 227 25.31 -38.85 32.72
C LEU A 227 24.54 -37.56 33.07
N GLU A 228 24.08 -37.43 34.30
CA GLU A 228 23.31 -36.27 34.77
C GLU A 228 24.14 -34.97 34.83
N ASP A 229 25.44 -35.08 35.14
CA ASP A 229 26.34 -33.93 35.09
C ASP A 229 26.71 -33.60 33.63
N ALA A 230 26.92 -34.62 32.78
CA ALA A 230 27.21 -34.43 31.35
C ALA A 230 26.05 -33.79 30.58
N THR A 231 24.80 -34.20 30.83
CA THR A 231 23.63 -33.60 30.20
C THR A 231 23.40 -32.17 30.66
N TYR A 232 23.59 -31.90 31.95
CA TYR A 232 23.52 -30.54 32.49
C TYR A 232 24.61 -29.63 31.91
N GLU A 233 25.84 -30.14 31.77
CA GLU A 233 26.97 -29.39 31.20
C GLU A 233 26.68 -28.94 29.76
N LYS A 234 26.15 -29.84 28.92
CA LYS A 234 25.77 -29.51 27.54
C LYS A 234 24.70 -28.41 27.48
N ALA A 235 23.66 -28.53 28.30
CA ALA A 235 22.61 -27.53 28.37
C ALA A 235 23.17 -26.18 28.86
N LEU A 236 24.03 -26.21 29.88
CA LEU A 236 24.67 -25.01 30.44
C LEU A 236 25.54 -24.31 29.39
N LEU A 237 26.36 -25.05 28.64
CA LEU A 237 27.21 -24.51 27.58
C LEU A 237 26.39 -23.87 26.46
N ARG A 238 25.28 -24.50 26.05
CA ARG A 238 24.34 -23.90 25.11
C ARG A 238 23.76 -22.58 25.62
N ASN A 239 23.29 -22.55 26.87
CA ASN A 239 22.76 -21.32 27.48
C ASN A 239 23.82 -20.21 27.57
N LEU A 240 25.06 -20.57 27.95
CA LEU A 240 26.18 -19.62 28.00
C LEU A 240 26.54 -19.06 26.61
N PHE A 241 26.54 -19.91 25.58
CA PHE A 241 26.72 -19.46 24.20
C PHE A 241 25.59 -18.50 23.77
N GLU A 242 24.33 -18.82 24.10
CA GLU A 242 23.20 -17.96 23.77
C GLU A 242 23.27 -16.60 24.50
N TYR A 243 23.70 -16.56 25.76
CA TYR A 243 23.98 -15.29 26.45
C TYR A 243 25.12 -14.50 25.82
N ALA A 244 26.21 -15.17 25.41
CA ALA A 244 27.32 -14.51 24.73
C ALA A 244 26.88 -13.94 23.37
N ARG A 245 26.05 -14.69 22.62
CA ARG A 245 25.46 -14.24 21.37
C ARG A 245 24.56 -13.02 21.56
N ALA A 246 23.69 -13.04 22.58
CA ALA A 246 22.81 -11.93 22.93
C ALA A 246 23.54 -10.72 23.56
N GLY A 247 24.87 -10.73 23.65
CA GLY A 247 25.66 -9.63 24.24
C GLY A 247 25.56 -9.54 25.78
N GLN A 248 24.84 -10.47 26.42
CA GLN A 248 24.58 -10.50 27.86
C GLN A 248 25.71 -11.23 28.63
N LEU A 249 26.95 -10.78 28.48
CA LEU A 249 28.13 -11.44 29.08
C LEU A 249 28.11 -11.43 30.62
N GLU A 250 27.60 -10.37 31.25
CA GLU A 250 27.48 -10.32 32.71
C GLU A 250 26.51 -11.40 33.23
N SER A 251 25.38 -11.60 32.55
CA SER A 251 24.45 -12.69 32.86
C SER A 251 25.11 -14.07 32.74
N ALA A 252 25.97 -14.26 31.72
CA ALA A 252 26.75 -15.48 31.57
C ALA A 252 27.76 -15.68 32.72
N PHE A 253 28.42 -14.61 33.18
CA PHE A 253 29.34 -14.67 34.32
C PHE A 253 28.61 -15.02 35.61
N ASP A 254 27.44 -14.42 35.84
CA ASP A 254 26.62 -14.70 37.00
C ASP A 254 26.07 -16.11 36.99
N LEU A 255 25.64 -16.63 35.84
CA LEU A 255 25.23 -18.03 35.70
C LEU A 255 26.39 -18.99 36.03
N CYS A 256 27.59 -18.71 35.53
CA CYS A 256 28.80 -19.48 35.88
C CYS A 256 29.09 -19.46 37.39
N ARG A 257 28.91 -18.32 38.07
CA ARG A 257 29.08 -18.23 39.53
C ARG A 257 28.01 -19.01 40.29
N GLN A 258 26.76 -18.87 39.89
CA GLN A 258 25.62 -19.50 40.55
C GLN A 258 25.64 -21.03 40.43
N THR A 259 26.29 -21.55 39.39
CA THR A 259 26.49 -22.99 39.13
C THR A 259 27.80 -23.55 39.72
N ASP A 260 28.50 -22.77 40.56
CA ASP A 260 29.81 -23.10 41.14
C ASP A 260 30.92 -23.36 40.08
N GLN A 261 30.78 -22.80 38.88
CA GLN A 261 31.77 -22.82 37.79
C GLN A 261 32.48 -21.46 37.66
N SER A 262 32.91 -20.88 38.79
CA SER A 262 33.56 -19.55 38.83
C SER A 262 34.83 -19.48 37.99
N TRP A 263 35.52 -20.62 37.79
CA TRP A 263 36.67 -20.74 36.88
C TRP A 263 36.29 -20.39 35.43
N ARG A 264 35.07 -20.76 34.98
CA ARG A 264 34.60 -20.47 33.63
C ARG A 264 34.27 -18.99 33.48
N ALA A 265 33.66 -18.37 34.50
CA ALA A 265 33.49 -16.92 34.53
C ALA A 265 34.84 -16.19 34.41
N ALA A 266 35.87 -16.67 35.11
CA ALA A 266 37.22 -16.10 35.01
C ALA A 266 37.81 -16.29 33.59
N SER A 267 37.61 -17.45 32.98
CA SER A 267 38.04 -17.73 31.60
C SER A 267 37.37 -16.79 30.57
N LEU A 268 36.04 -16.64 30.65
CA LEU A 268 35.26 -15.81 29.71
C LEU A 268 35.56 -14.32 29.84
N ARG A 269 35.88 -13.84 31.05
CA ARG A 269 36.32 -12.45 31.27
C ARG A 269 37.60 -12.08 30.53
N GLY A 270 38.38 -13.06 30.06
CA GLY A 270 39.53 -12.81 29.21
C GLY A 270 39.20 -12.16 27.87
N ALA A 271 37.94 -12.19 27.44
CA ALA A 271 37.44 -11.49 26.25
C ALA A 271 37.40 -9.96 26.40
N MET A 272 37.32 -9.45 27.64
CA MET A 272 37.17 -8.03 27.92
C MET A 272 38.45 -7.27 27.58
N LEU A 273 38.29 -6.12 26.92
CA LEU A 273 39.38 -5.20 26.60
C LEU A 273 40.01 -4.63 27.86
N TYR A 274 41.33 -4.50 27.85
CA TYR A 274 42.06 -3.93 28.98
C TYR A 274 41.82 -2.42 29.08
N HIS A 275 41.56 -1.96 30.30
CA HIS A 275 41.51 -0.56 30.65
C HIS A 275 42.14 -0.34 32.02
N ASP A 276 42.86 0.78 32.15
CA ASP A 276 43.51 1.21 33.37
C ASP A 276 43.32 2.73 33.51
N PRO A 277 42.55 3.19 34.52
CA PRO A 277 42.28 4.61 34.71
C PRO A 277 43.56 5.44 34.96
N THR A 278 44.63 4.79 35.43
CA THR A 278 45.93 5.46 35.66
C THR A 278 46.69 5.75 34.38
N VAL A 279 46.45 4.97 33.32
CA VAL A 279 47.14 5.06 32.02
C VAL A 279 46.34 5.91 31.04
N SER A 280 45.02 5.74 31.04
CA SER A 280 44.11 6.48 30.16
C SER A 280 42.95 7.05 30.99
N PRO A 281 43.02 8.30 31.47
CA PRO A 281 41.98 8.89 32.31
C PRO A 281 40.72 9.33 31.52
N ALA A 282 40.65 9.05 30.22
CA ALA A 282 39.56 9.48 29.33
C ALA A 282 38.18 8.89 29.70
N LEU A 283 38.14 7.84 30.52
CA LEU A 283 36.90 7.17 30.94
C LEU A 283 36.67 7.32 32.44
N GLU A 284 36.01 8.40 32.83
CA GLU A 284 35.74 8.74 34.23
C GLU A 284 34.83 7.74 34.95
N GLU A 285 34.06 6.93 34.21
CA GLU A 285 33.11 5.96 34.78
C GLU A 285 33.76 4.69 35.37
N LEU A 286 35.03 4.42 35.05
CA LEU A 286 35.73 3.22 35.50
C LEU A 286 36.79 3.57 36.56
N GLU A 287 36.52 3.22 37.82
CA GLU A 287 37.43 3.55 38.94
C GLU A 287 38.53 2.50 39.17
N SER A 288 38.45 1.33 38.53
CA SER A 288 39.38 0.22 38.74
C SER A 288 39.83 -0.41 37.42
N PRO A 289 41.08 -0.93 37.32
CA PRO A 289 41.53 -1.64 36.13
C PRO A 289 40.67 -2.87 35.82
N ILE A 290 40.30 -3.02 34.55
CA ILE A 290 39.47 -4.14 34.06
C ILE A 290 40.08 -4.77 32.81
N GLY A 291 39.60 -5.97 32.47
CA GLY A 291 39.95 -6.68 31.25
C GLY A 291 41.30 -7.39 31.28
N ASN A 292 41.75 -7.82 30.10
CA ASN A 292 42.93 -8.67 29.95
C ASN A 292 44.02 -7.98 29.13
N ARG A 293 45.17 -7.71 29.76
CA ARG A 293 46.37 -7.15 29.10
C ARG A 293 46.86 -8.01 27.94
N HIS A 294 46.74 -9.33 28.06
CA HIS A 294 47.20 -10.29 27.06
C HIS A 294 46.02 -10.90 26.29
N ARG A 295 45.06 -10.06 25.87
CA ARG A 295 43.86 -10.50 25.13
C ARG A 295 44.20 -11.24 23.84
N ALA A 296 45.24 -10.83 23.11
CA ALA A 296 45.68 -11.52 21.89
C ALA A 296 46.08 -12.99 22.15
N LEU A 297 46.86 -13.24 23.22
CA LEU A 297 47.20 -14.59 23.66
C LEU A 297 45.96 -15.39 24.06
N TRP A 298 45.05 -14.78 24.81
CA TRP A 298 43.79 -15.40 25.20
C TRP A 298 42.96 -15.81 23.98
N LYS A 299 42.81 -14.92 22.99
CA LYS A 299 42.14 -15.22 21.72
C LYS A 299 42.79 -16.38 20.98
N ALA A 300 44.13 -16.42 20.91
CA ALA A 300 44.86 -17.52 20.27
C ALA A 300 44.58 -18.87 20.96
N VAL A 301 44.54 -18.89 22.29
CA VAL A 301 44.15 -20.09 23.07
C VAL A 301 42.70 -20.48 22.80
N CYS A 302 41.77 -19.52 22.80
CA CYS A 302 40.35 -19.76 22.52
C CYS A 302 40.12 -20.29 21.11
N ARG A 303 40.84 -19.82 20.09
CA ARG A 303 40.77 -20.36 18.72
C ARG A 303 41.24 -21.81 18.68
N LYS A 304 42.37 -22.12 19.33
CA LYS A 304 42.86 -23.50 19.45
C LYS A 304 41.86 -24.42 20.15
N LEU A 305 41.14 -23.88 21.14
CA LEU A 305 40.07 -24.58 21.83
C LEU A 305 38.87 -24.81 20.89
N ALA A 306 38.46 -23.80 20.14
CA ALA A 306 37.36 -23.87 19.17
C ALA A 306 37.63 -24.87 18.04
N SER A 307 38.89 -25.06 17.63
CA SER A 307 39.28 -26.06 16.63
C SER A 307 39.36 -27.50 17.16
N ASN A 308 39.23 -27.74 18.48
CA ASN A 308 39.38 -29.08 19.06
C ASN A 308 38.08 -29.90 18.91
N PRO A 309 38.04 -30.95 18.06
CA PRO A 309 36.81 -31.70 17.79
C PRO A 309 36.33 -32.53 19.00
N ASN A 310 37.15 -32.74 20.02
CA ASN A 310 36.80 -33.51 21.21
C ASN A 310 35.96 -32.73 22.23
N LEU A 311 35.84 -31.41 22.07
CA LEU A 311 35.03 -30.56 22.94
C LEU A 311 33.59 -30.46 22.43
N ASP A 312 32.69 -30.06 23.32
CA ASP A 312 31.29 -29.85 22.97
C ASP A 312 31.15 -28.73 21.93
N GLU A 313 30.21 -28.87 21.01
CA GLU A 313 30.00 -27.91 19.92
C GLU A 313 29.66 -26.50 20.44
N PHE A 314 28.88 -26.39 21.52
CA PHE A 314 28.53 -25.10 22.11
C PHE A 314 29.68 -24.51 22.94
N GLU A 315 30.55 -25.34 23.51
CA GLU A 315 31.78 -24.85 24.15
C GLU A 315 32.73 -24.26 23.11
N ARG A 316 32.92 -24.94 21.98
CA ARG A 316 33.71 -24.43 20.85
C ARG A 316 33.12 -23.13 20.32
N ALA A 317 31.82 -23.08 20.11
CA ALA A 317 31.13 -21.88 19.64
C ALA A 317 31.17 -20.72 20.64
N LEU A 318 31.08 -20.99 21.95
CA LEU A 318 31.20 -19.98 23.01
C LEU A 318 32.55 -19.27 22.96
N TYR A 319 33.65 -20.04 23.02
CA TYR A 319 34.99 -19.45 22.96
C TYR A 319 35.33 -18.92 21.57
N GLY A 320 34.82 -19.57 20.51
CA GLY A 320 34.95 -19.13 19.14
C GLY A 320 34.31 -17.77 18.90
N SER A 321 33.09 -17.55 19.39
CA SER A 321 32.39 -16.28 19.25
C SER A 321 33.14 -15.10 19.87
N LEU A 322 33.73 -15.30 21.05
CA LEU A 322 34.50 -14.26 21.74
C LEU A 322 35.89 -14.04 21.12
N ALA A 323 36.43 -15.03 20.39
CA ALA A 323 37.72 -14.94 19.73
C ALA A 323 37.63 -14.57 18.24
N GLY A 324 36.43 -14.49 17.68
CA GLY A 324 36.17 -14.23 16.26
C GLY A 324 36.34 -15.43 15.34
N ASP A 325 36.23 -16.67 15.84
CA ASP A 325 36.27 -17.88 15.00
C ASP A 325 34.91 -18.14 14.34
N LEU A 326 34.88 -18.14 13.02
CA LEU A 326 33.64 -18.31 12.24
C LEU A 326 33.15 -19.76 12.22
N GLN A 327 34.06 -20.71 12.03
CA GLN A 327 33.70 -22.10 11.75
C GLN A 327 32.97 -22.74 12.94
N SER A 328 33.45 -22.55 14.16
CA SER A 328 32.81 -23.11 15.36
C SER A 328 31.39 -22.55 15.59
N VAL A 329 31.16 -21.27 15.31
CA VAL A 329 29.85 -20.61 15.52
C VAL A 329 28.85 -20.99 14.42
N THR A 330 29.28 -21.06 13.16
CA THR A 330 28.42 -21.49 12.04
C THR A 330 27.89 -22.91 12.22
N GLN A 331 28.67 -23.81 12.84
CA GLN A 331 28.25 -25.20 13.10
C GLN A 331 27.01 -25.31 14.00
N VAL A 332 26.82 -24.37 14.94
CA VAL A 332 25.70 -24.38 15.88
C VAL A 332 24.57 -23.43 15.50
N SER A 333 24.77 -22.62 14.45
CA SER A 333 23.78 -21.66 13.96
C SER A 333 22.71 -22.40 13.14
N GLN A 334 21.45 -21.97 13.28
CA GLN A 334 20.29 -22.64 12.66
C GLN A 334 19.35 -21.69 11.90
N THR A 335 19.39 -20.39 12.17
CA THR A 335 18.57 -19.39 11.47
C THR A 335 19.43 -18.43 10.66
N TRP A 336 18.81 -17.70 9.73
CA TRP A 336 19.49 -16.70 8.92
C TRP A 336 20.19 -15.62 9.77
N GLU A 337 19.53 -15.12 10.83
CA GLU A 337 20.07 -14.13 11.75
C GLU A 337 21.27 -14.68 12.53
N GLU A 338 21.22 -15.93 12.97
CA GLU A 338 22.32 -16.58 13.70
C GLU A 338 23.56 -16.74 12.81
N TYR A 339 23.37 -17.12 11.54
CA TYR A 339 24.46 -17.18 10.56
C TYR A 339 25.02 -15.81 10.23
N LEU A 340 24.16 -14.82 9.99
CA LEU A 340 24.59 -13.46 9.71
C LEU A 340 25.40 -12.91 10.89
N TRP A 341 24.93 -13.11 12.12
CA TRP A 341 25.64 -12.70 13.33
C TRP A 341 27.02 -13.35 13.43
N ALA A 342 27.15 -14.64 13.12
CA ALA A 342 28.43 -15.35 13.13
C ALA A 342 29.44 -14.69 12.18
N HIS A 343 29.00 -14.37 10.95
CA HIS A 343 29.84 -13.69 9.95
C HIS A 343 30.20 -12.26 10.35
N ILE A 344 29.22 -11.47 10.79
CA ILE A 344 29.43 -10.07 11.20
C ILE A 344 30.35 -10.02 12.43
N ASN A 345 30.13 -10.87 13.43
CA ASN A 345 30.96 -10.91 14.63
C ASN A 345 32.40 -11.33 14.32
N ALA A 346 32.61 -12.35 13.47
CA ALA A 346 33.96 -12.75 13.04
C ALA A 346 34.68 -11.64 12.25
N LYS A 347 33.97 -10.98 11.33
CA LYS A 347 34.49 -9.83 10.57
C LYS A 347 34.86 -8.68 11.50
N LEU A 348 33.97 -8.31 12.43
CA LEU A 348 34.18 -7.24 13.39
C LEU A 348 35.37 -7.51 14.31
N GLU A 349 35.46 -8.70 14.93
CA GLU A 349 36.60 -9.06 15.80
C GLU A 349 37.94 -9.07 15.04
N THR A 350 37.92 -9.47 13.77
CA THR A 350 39.10 -9.44 12.90
C THR A 350 39.52 -8.01 12.57
N LEU A 351 38.57 -7.14 12.21
CA LEU A 351 38.84 -5.73 11.91
C LEU A 351 39.30 -4.96 13.16
N ILE A 352 38.71 -5.23 14.33
CA ILE A 352 39.15 -4.64 15.61
C ILE A 352 40.60 -5.00 15.89
N ASP A 353 40.95 -6.29 15.79
CA ASP A 353 42.33 -6.73 16.03
C ASP A 353 43.29 -6.05 15.02
N ALA A 354 42.94 -6.03 13.74
CA ALA A 354 43.76 -5.41 12.69
C ALA A 354 43.94 -3.89 12.88
N LYS A 355 42.88 -3.18 13.29
CA LYS A 355 42.93 -1.73 13.54
C LYS A 355 43.73 -1.40 14.79
N LEU A 356 43.57 -2.18 15.87
CA LEU A 356 44.40 -2.06 17.05
C LEU A 356 45.88 -2.30 16.75
N ASP A 357 46.20 -3.33 15.96
CA ASP A 357 47.58 -3.59 15.57
C ASP A 357 48.14 -2.50 14.64
N ALA A 358 47.32 -1.95 13.74
CA ALA A 358 47.71 -0.86 12.84
C ALA A 358 48.08 0.45 13.56
N THR A 359 47.60 0.67 14.79
CA THR A 359 48.02 1.83 15.60
C THR A 359 49.49 1.77 16.01
N LYS A 360 50.13 0.60 15.94
CA LYS A 360 51.51 0.34 16.40
C LYS A 360 51.77 0.81 17.85
N SER A 361 50.72 0.80 18.67
CA SER A 361 50.76 1.19 20.09
C SER A 361 51.61 0.24 20.93
N TRP A 362 51.86 0.60 22.18
CA TRP A 362 52.52 -0.27 23.17
C TRP A 362 51.80 -1.64 23.36
N TRP A 363 50.52 -1.71 23.01
CA TRP A 363 49.65 -2.88 23.19
C TRP A 363 49.46 -3.70 21.90
N SER A 364 50.08 -3.29 20.79
CA SER A 364 49.97 -3.95 19.49
C SER A 364 50.93 -5.14 19.38
N GLN A 365 50.59 -6.14 18.54
CA GLN A 365 51.49 -7.27 18.26
C GLN A 365 52.79 -6.84 17.55
N GLU A 366 52.69 -5.80 16.70
CA GLU A 366 53.80 -5.16 16.00
C GLU A 366 53.92 -3.69 16.44
N PRO A 367 54.49 -3.41 17.63
CA PRO A 367 54.64 -2.05 18.15
C PRO A 367 55.69 -1.27 17.35
N ASP A 368 55.60 0.06 17.38
CA ASP A 368 56.57 0.92 16.69
C ASP A 368 57.97 0.82 17.32
N VAL A 369 58.87 0.15 16.62
CA VAL A 369 60.25 -0.10 17.03
C VAL A 369 61.02 1.21 17.23
N ASP A 370 60.71 2.25 16.45
CA ASP A 370 61.38 3.55 16.58
C ASP A 370 60.91 4.32 17.82
N ALA A 371 59.66 4.13 18.25
CA ALA A 371 59.08 4.79 19.41
C ALA A 371 59.42 4.10 20.74
N PHE A 372 59.53 2.77 20.73
CA PHE A 372 59.65 1.96 21.96
C PHE A 372 60.96 1.17 22.10
N GLY A 373 61.77 1.10 21.03
CA GLY A 373 63.02 0.33 21.00
C GLY A 373 62.81 -1.19 21.13
N ASP A 374 63.87 -1.92 21.48
CA ASP A 374 63.83 -3.39 21.74
C ASP A 374 63.18 -3.76 23.10
N ALA A 375 62.41 -2.85 23.72
CA ALA A 375 61.83 -3.06 25.04
C ALA A 375 60.72 -4.13 25.03
N GLU A 376 60.55 -4.85 26.15
CA GLU A 376 59.40 -5.73 26.37
C GLU A 376 58.10 -4.91 26.31
N CYS A 377 57.41 -4.97 25.17
CA CYS A 377 56.13 -4.30 24.96
C CYS A 377 55.00 -4.99 25.73
N GLY A 378 53.85 -4.32 25.89
CA GLY A 378 52.73 -4.84 26.69
C GLY A 378 52.05 -6.08 26.10
N ALA A 379 52.17 -6.29 24.79
CA ALA A 379 51.62 -7.43 24.08
C ALA A 379 52.60 -8.62 24.03
N VAL A 380 52.07 -9.83 24.22
CA VAL A 380 52.83 -11.06 23.95
C VAL A 380 52.88 -11.26 22.43
N GLN A 381 54.09 -11.28 21.86
CA GLN A 381 54.31 -11.58 20.44
C GLN A 381 54.00 -13.06 20.15
N LEU A 382 53.09 -13.30 19.21
CA LEU A 382 52.70 -14.64 18.79
C LEU A 382 53.52 -15.06 17.54
N SER A 383 54.18 -16.22 17.59
CA SER A 383 55.09 -16.72 16.53
C SER A 383 54.37 -17.25 15.30
N GLU A 384 53.16 -17.74 15.48
CA GLU A 384 52.23 -17.99 14.38
C GLU A 384 51.51 -16.66 14.20
N GLY A 385 51.95 -15.89 13.20
CA GLY A 385 51.16 -14.78 12.69
C GLY A 385 49.76 -15.32 12.52
N SER A 386 48.84 -14.79 13.31
CA SER A 386 47.45 -15.19 13.32
C SER A 386 47.05 -15.44 11.88
N THR A 387 46.79 -16.70 11.55
CA THR A 387 46.10 -17.10 10.33
C THR A 387 44.67 -16.58 10.47
N TYR A 388 44.53 -15.26 10.53
CA TYR A 388 43.46 -14.57 9.88
C TYR A 388 43.53 -15.08 8.45
N ASP A 389 42.54 -15.86 8.03
CA ASP A 389 42.23 -15.91 6.62
C ASP A 389 42.03 -14.44 6.23
N LYS A 390 43.06 -13.83 5.62
CA LYS A 390 43.12 -12.41 5.27
C LYS A 390 42.03 -12.01 4.27
N GLU A 391 41.24 -12.97 3.82
CA GLU A 391 40.01 -12.75 3.08
C GLU A 391 38.91 -12.31 4.06
N THR A 392 39.01 -11.07 4.54
CA THR A 392 37.82 -10.36 5.06
C THR A 392 36.85 -10.21 3.90
N LEU A 393 35.84 -11.08 3.86
CA LEU A 393 34.80 -11.02 2.86
C LEU A 393 34.09 -9.67 2.94
N SER A 394 33.74 -9.13 1.77
CA SER A 394 32.81 -8.01 1.70
C SER A 394 31.45 -8.43 2.27
N LEU A 395 30.66 -7.45 2.71
CA LEU A 395 29.29 -7.70 3.17
C LEU A 395 28.46 -8.42 2.08
N ASP A 396 28.63 -8.03 0.82
CA ASP A 396 27.95 -8.68 -0.30
C ASP A 396 28.36 -10.15 -0.46
N ALA A 397 29.65 -10.46 -0.31
CA ALA A 397 30.13 -11.84 -0.36
C ALA A 397 29.60 -12.69 0.82
N ILE A 398 29.37 -12.08 1.99
CA ILE A 398 28.71 -12.73 3.12
C ILE A 398 27.26 -13.07 2.74
N PHE A 399 26.49 -12.11 2.21
CA PHE A 399 25.10 -12.33 1.79
C PHE A 399 24.98 -13.35 0.66
N ASP A 400 25.92 -13.37 -0.29
CA ASP A 400 25.92 -14.37 -1.36
C ASP A 400 26.20 -15.79 -0.84
N ARG A 401 27.06 -15.93 0.20
CA ARG A 401 27.24 -17.21 0.90
C ARG A 401 25.99 -17.64 1.66
N LEU A 402 25.33 -16.73 2.36
CA LEU A 402 24.04 -17.00 3.03
C LEU A 402 23.00 -17.50 2.02
N ALA A 403 22.89 -16.86 0.86
CA ALA A 403 21.97 -17.26 -0.21
C ALA A 403 22.28 -18.65 -0.82
N GLN A 404 23.52 -19.12 -0.72
CA GLN A 404 23.94 -20.43 -1.21
C GLN A 404 23.87 -21.54 -0.14
N THR A 405 23.70 -21.17 1.13
CA THR A 405 23.76 -22.11 2.26
C THR A 405 22.49 -22.93 2.36
N GLN A 406 22.60 -24.23 2.09
CA GLN A 406 21.48 -25.19 2.15
C GLN A 406 21.21 -25.75 3.55
N ALA A 407 22.11 -25.52 4.51
CA ALA A 407 21.89 -25.95 5.89
C ALA A 407 20.67 -25.24 6.47
N HIS A 408 19.82 -25.96 7.20
CA HIS A 408 18.63 -25.41 7.89
C HIS A 408 17.72 -24.53 7.02
N ASP A 409 17.68 -24.75 5.70
CA ASP A 409 16.91 -23.97 4.74
C ASP A 409 17.23 -22.45 4.78
N ILE A 410 18.45 -22.08 5.13
CA ILE A 410 18.89 -20.67 5.21
C ILE A 410 18.77 -19.97 3.86
N HIS A 411 19.07 -20.66 2.76
CA HIS A 411 18.84 -20.17 1.40
C HIS A 411 17.38 -19.70 1.21
N ALA A 412 16.40 -20.43 1.74
CA ALA A 412 14.99 -20.09 1.60
C ALA A 412 14.61 -18.93 2.52
N GLN A 413 15.15 -18.89 3.75
CA GLN A 413 15.00 -17.76 4.66
C GLN A 413 15.61 -16.48 4.05
N ALA A 414 16.76 -16.57 3.39
CA ALA A 414 17.42 -15.44 2.72
C ALA A 414 16.61 -14.87 1.54
N ALA A 415 15.68 -15.65 0.98
CA ALA A 415 14.76 -15.21 -0.06
C ALA A 415 13.50 -14.54 0.48
N ASP A 416 13.30 -14.50 1.81
CA ASP A 416 12.20 -13.80 2.45
C ASP A 416 12.25 -12.28 2.11
N PRO A 417 11.11 -11.64 1.79
CA PRO A 417 11.08 -10.24 1.42
C PRO A 417 11.73 -9.30 2.45
N PHE A 418 11.56 -9.55 3.75
CA PHE A 418 12.14 -8.71 4.80
C PHE A 418 13.64 -8.93 4.95
N HIS A 419 14.14 -10.17 4.83
CA HIS A 419 15.58 -10.42 4.80
C HIS A 419 16.26 -9.80 3.57
N VAL A 420 15.59 -9.79 2.41
CA VAL A 420 16.07 -9.10 1.21
C VAL A 420 16.14 -7.59 1.44
N VAL A 421 15.16 -7.01 2.14
CA VAL A 421 15.20 -5.59 2.55
C VAL A 421 16.34 -5.33 3.54
N GLN A 422 16.49 -6.16 4.58
CA GLN A 422 17.56 -6.02 5.57
C GLN A 422 18.95 -6.08 4.90
N ARG A 423 19.16 -7.00 3.95
CA ARG A 423 20.35 -7.02 3.09
C ARG A 423 20.56 -5.68 2.38
N ALA A 424 19.52 -5.14 1.75
CA ALA A 424 19.64 -3.89 1.00
C ALA A 424 19.91 -2.68 1.90
N ILE A 425 19.36 -2.65 3.13
CA ILE A 425 19.63 -1.62 4.12
C ILE A 425 21.10 -1.69 4.57
N ILE A 426 21.58 -2.90 4.90
CA ILE A 426 22.96 -3.13 5.34
C ILE A 426 23.96 -2.76 4.22
N SER A 427 23.74 -3.20 2.98
CA SER A 427 24.60 -2.87 1.83
C SER A 427 24.34 -1.48 1.22
N ASP A 428 23.50 -0.64 1.82
CA ASP A 428 23.11 0.70 1.33
C ASP A 428 22.59 0.73 -0.14
N SER A 429 21.91 -0.34 -0.58
CA SER A 429 21.39 -0.53 -1.95
C SER A 429 19.87 -0.44 -2.04
N VAL A 430 19.24 0.31 -1.12
CA VAL A 430 17.78 0.53 -1.10
C VAL A 430 17.23 1.07 -2.44
N PRO A 431 17.86 2.05 -3.12
CA PRO A 431 17.39 2.52 -4.43
C PRO A 431 17.28 1.40 -5.47
N GLU A 432 18.29 0.52 -5.54
CA GLU A 432 18.30 -0.61 -6.48
C GLU A 432 17.23 -1.66 -6.13
N LEU A 433 16.96 -1.86 -4.84
CA LEU A 433 15.88 -2.72 -4.38
C LEU A 433 14.51 -2.19 -4.84
N LEU A 434 14.26 -0.88 -4.69
CA LEU A 434 13.00 -0.26 -5.12
C LEU A 434 12.80 -0.40 -6.64
N SER A 435 13.85 -0.18 -7.43
CA SER A 435 13.80 -0.38 -8.89
C SER A 435 13.51 -1.84 -9.28
N ARG A 436 14.12 -2.80 -8.60
CA ARG A 436 13.85 -4.24 -8.82
C ARG A 436 12.44 -4.63 -8.41
N LEU A 437 11.93 -4.10 -7.30
CA LEU A 437 10.56 -4.36 -6.83
C LEU A 437 9.55 -3.80 -7.82
N ALA A 438 9.72 -2.56 -8.26
CA ALA A 438 8.84 -1.89 -9.22
C ALA A 438 8.68 -2.70 -10.52
N GLY A 439 9.75 -3.31 -11.03
CA GLY A 439 9.69 -4.19 -12.20
C GLY A 439 8.95 -5.52 -11.97
N ARG A 440 8.78 -5.95 -10.72
CA ARG A 440 8.18 -7.25 -10.33
C ARG A 440 6.81 -7.15 -9.69
N ILE A 441 6.24 -5.96 -9.53
CA ILE A 441 4.92 -5.75 -8.90
C ILE A 441 3.84 -6.63 -9.53
N HIS A 442 3.80 -6.71 -10.87
CA HIS A 442 2.80 -7.50 -11.57
C HIS A 442 2.93 -9.00 -11.30
N GLU A 443 4.16 -9.54 -11.30
CA GLU A 443 4.44 -10.94 -10.96
C GLU A 443 4.07 -11.25 -9.50
N MET A 444 4.39 -10.33 -8.58
CA MET A 444 4.06 -10.47 -7.17
C MET A 444 2.55 -10.53 -6.94
N ARG A 445 1.77 -9.69 -7.62
CA ARG A 445 0.30 -9.68 -7.55
C ARG A 445 -0.32 -11.01 -7.98
N LEU A 446 0.32 -11.75 -8.90
CA LEU A 446 -0.17 -13.03 -9.40
C LEU A 446 0.31 -14.23 -8.56
N SER A 447 1.48 -14.11 -7.92
CA SER A 447 2.16 -15.22 -7.25
C SER A 447 1.94 -15.28 -5.74
N LEU A 448 1.62 -14.14 -5.10
CA LEU A 448 1.47 -14.04 -3.66
C LEU A 448 0.00 -14.02 -3.23
N GLU A 449 -0.26 -14.49 -2.01
CA GLU A 449 -1.55 -14.30 -1.35
C GLU A 449 -1.88 -12.80 -1.21
N PRO A 450 -3.15 -12.37 -1.37
CA PRO A 450 -3.53 -10.95 -1.34
C PRO A 450 -3.09 -10.21 -0.06
N SER A 451 -3.19 -10.85 1.10
CA SER A 451 -2.80 -10.27 2.39
C SER A 451 -1.28 -10.05 2.52
N LYS A 452 -0.49 -11.03 2.05
CA LYS A 452 0.98 -10.91 1.98
C LYS A 452 1.42 -9.83 1.01
N TYR A 453 0.79 -9.78 -0.18
CA TYR A 453 1.04 -8.74 -1.17
C TYR A 453 0.74 -7.35 -0.59
N ALA A 454 -0.38 -7.20 0.12
CA ALA A 454 -0.77 -5.96 0.78
C ALA A 454 0.22 -5.54 1.88
N ARG A 455 0.69 -6.47 2.72
CA ARG A 455 1.72 -6.19 3.74
C ARG A 455 3.01 -5.67 3.11
N ILE A 456 3.50 -6.34 2.06
CA ILE A 456 4.75 -5.95 1.40
C ILE A 456 4.62 -4.56 0.78
N LEU A 457 3.53 -4.29 0.04
CA LEU A 457 3.32 -2.96 -0.54
C LEU A 457 3.12 -1.88 0.53
N ARG A 458 2.42 -2.17 1.64
CA ARG A 458 2.34 -1.26 2.79
C ARG A 458 3.74 -0.93 3.30
N PHE A 459 4.57 -1.94 3.57
CA PHE A 459 5.92 -1.75 4.05
C PHE A 459 6.74 -0.85 3.10
N PHE A 460 6.76 -1.16 1.80
CA PHE A 460 7.55 -0.37 0.84
C PHE A 460 7.00 1.04 0.61
N ALA A 461 5.68 1.24 0.63
CA ALA A 461 5.09 2.58 0.58
C ALA A 461 5.56 3.42 1.77
N HIS A 462 5.52 2.86 2.98
CA HIS A 462 5.98 3.55 4.19
C HIS A 462 7.51 3.74 4.19
N LEU A 463 8.28 2.81 3.62
CA LEU A 463 9.72 2.95 3.46
C LEU A 463 10.07 4.14 2.55
N ILE A 464 9.40 4.26 1.40
CA ILE A 464 9.55 5.39 0.47
C ILE A 464 9.20 6.70 1.18
N LEU A 465 8.05 6.74 1.87
CA LEU A 465 7.60 7.94 2.56
C LEU A 465 8.53 8.32 3.72
N TYR A 466 9.06 7.35 4.45
CA TYR A 466 10.08 7.58 5.49
C TYR A 466 11.33 8.23 4.92
N PHE A 467 11.90 7.71 3.83
CA PHE A 467 13.07 8.32 3.19
C PHE A 467 12.79 9.70 2.60
N ARG A 468 11.58 9.93 2.05
CA ARG A 468 11.15 11.27 1.59
C ARG A 468 11.02 12.25 2.75
N LEU A 469 10.50 11.83 3.91
CA LEU A 469 10.51 12.64 5.14
C LEU A 469 11.95 12.97 5.57
N LEU A 470 12.91 12.07 5.38
CA LEU A 470 14.33 12.33 5.66
C LEU A 470 15.07 13.06 4.54
N GLN A 471 14.36 13.50 3.49
CA GLN A 471 14.92 14.17 2.31
C GLN A 471 16.06 13.39 1.64
N GLN A 472 16.01 12.05 1.70
CA GLN A 472 16.97 11.20 0.99
C GLN A 472 16.53 11.01 -0.47
N PRO A 473 17.46 11.09 -1.44
CA PRO A 473 17.12 10.89 -2.84
C PRO A 473 16.74 9.44 -3.12
N LEU A 474 15.62 9.23 -3.80
CA LEU A 474 15.14 7.92 -4.23
C LEU A 474 14.78 7.92 -5.72
N PRO A 475 14.71 6.75 -6.39
CA PRO A 475 14.32 6.69 -7.80
C PRO A 475 12.82 6.98 -7.96
N ASP A 476 12.47 8.16 -8.48
CA ASP A 476 11.08 8.64 -8.54
C ASP A 476 10.14 7.72 -9.32
N LEU A 477 10.56 7.25 -10.50
CA LEU A 477 9.76 6.35 -11.34
C LEU A 477 9.39 5.04 -10.60
N ALA A 478 10.35 4.44 -9.89
CA ALA A 478 10.12 3.22 -9.12
C ALA A 478 9.20 3.50 -7.92
N CYS A 479 9.43 4.62 -7.23
CA CYS A 479 8.63 5.03 -6.08
C CYS A 479 7.16 5.26 -6.48
N ASN A 480 6.91 5.94 -7.59
CA ASN A 480 5.55 6.20 -8.08
C ASN A 480 4.83 4.91 -8.47
N GLY A 481 5.52 3.96 -9.11
CA GLY A 481 4.96 2.65 -9.43
C GLY A 481 4.52 1.87 -8.18
N ILE A 482 5.35 1.87 -7.13
CA ILE A 482 5.05 1.19 -5.85
C ILE A 482 3.90 1.88 -5.12
N LEU A 483 3.92 3.20 -5.01
CA LEU A 483 2.87 3.97 -4.34
C LEU A 483 1.53 3.85 -5.07
N SER A 484 1.52 3.88 -6.41
CA SER A 484 0.31 3.65 -7.20
C SER A 484 -0.25 2.24 -7.00
N ALA A 485 0.61 1.23 -6.89
CA ALA A 485 0.17 -0.14 -6.60
C ALA A 485 -0.39 -0.25 -5.17
N TYR A 486 0.18 0.47 -4.20
CA TYR A 486 -0.33 0.51 -2.84
C TYR A 486 -1.68 1.24 -2.74
N VAL A 487 -1.89 2.32 -3.50
CA VAL A 487 -3.21 2.97 -3.62
C VAL A 487 -4.27 1.96 -4.09
N GLN A 488 -3.98 1.17 -5.13
CA GLN A 488 -4.89 0.10 -5.58
C GLN A 488 -5.17 -0.97 -4.51
N VAL A 489 -4.20 -1.26 -3.63
CA VAL A 489 -4.42 -2.17 -2.50
C VAL A 489 -5.38 -1.56 -1.48
N LEU A 490 -5.25 -0.25 -1.19
CA LEU A 490 -6.17 0.46 -0.30
C LEU A 490 -7.59 0.51 -0.87
N GLU A 491 -7.72 0.71 -2.17
CA GLU A 491 -9.01 0.61 -2.89
C GLU A 491 -9.65 -0.77 -2.67
N LEU A 492 -8.88 -1.85 -2.83
CA LEU A 492 -9.36 -3.22 -2.63
C LEU A 492 -9.66 -3.56 -1.15
N ALA A 493 -8.97 -2.92 -0.21
CA ALA A 493 -9.22 -3.04 1.23
C ALA A 493 -10.49 -2.25 1.68
N GLY A 494 -11.04 -1.38 0.83
CA GLY A 494 -12.15 -0.49 1.21
C GLY A 494 -11.73 0.66 2.14
N GLU A 495 -10.45 1.01 2.18
CA GLU A 495 -9.90 2.09 3.00
C GLU A 495 -9.97 3.45 2.27
N ASP A 496 -11.19 3.83 1.87
CA ASP A 496 -11.47 5.00 1.03
C ASP A 496 -10.93 6.31 1.58
N SER A 497 -10.88 6.44 2.91
CA SER A 497 -10.38 7.64 3.60
C SER A 497 -8.88 7.84 3.38
N LEU A 498 -8.11 6.76 3.25
CA LEU A 498 -6.66 6.78 3.14
C LEU A 498 -6.19 6.98 1.70
N VAL A 499 -7.01 6.59 0.71
CA VAL A 499 -6.66 6.65 -0.73
C VAL A 499 -6.22 8.06 -1.15
N ALA A 500 -6.97 9.10 -0.75
CA ALA A 500 -6.65 10.48 -1.07
C ALA A 500 -5.29 10.90 -0.46
N MET A 501 -5.03 10.51 0.79
CA MET A 501 -3.77 10.81 1.48
C MET A 501 -2.57 10.19 0.76
N TYR A 502 -2.63 8.91 0.38
CA TYR A 502 -1.50 8.27 -0.29
C TYR A 502 -1.37 8.69 -1.75
N ALA A 503 -2.48 8.96 -2.44
CA ALA A 503 -2.45 9.51 -3.80
C ALA A 503 -1.75 10.88 -3.86
N SER A 504 -1.94 11.74 -2.86
CA SER A 504 -1.23 13.04 -2.78
C SER A 504 0.29 12.93 -2.68
N SER A 505 0.81 11.76 -2.30
CA SER A 505 2.26 11.53 -2.20
C SER A 505 2.90 11.13 -3.54
N LEU A 506 2.12 10.93 -4.60
CA LEU A 506 2.61 10.66 -5.95
C LEU A 506 3.00 11.96 -6.67
N GLU A 507 3.72 11.83 -7.79
CA GLU A 507 3.88 12.95 -8.72
C GLU A 507 2.52 13.49 -9.18
N PRO A 508 2.35 14.81 -9.41
CA PRO A 508 1.04 15.43 -9.63
C PRO A 508 0.19 14.77 -10.73
N GLN A 509 0.84 14.37 -11.83
CA GLN A 509 0.15 13.69 -12.94
C GLN A 509 -0.31 12.29 -12.53
N SER A 510 0.56 11.49 -11.91
CA SER A 510 0.23 10.16 -11.42
C SER A 510 -0.78 10.20 -10.27
N ALA A 511 -0.69 11.18 -9.38
CA ALA A 511 -1.63 11.41 -8.29
C ALA A 511 -3.05 11.61 -8.81
N THR A 512 -3.18 12.46 -9.85
CA THR A 512 -4.46 12.72 -10.52
C THR A 512 -5.03 11.44 -11.14
N VAL A 513 -4.21 10.66 -11.86
CA VAL A 513 -4.64 9.43 -12.53
C VAL A 513 -5.02 8.33 -11.52
N SER A 514 -4.21 8.11 -10.48
CA SER A 514 -4.48 7.10 -9.46
C SER A 514 -5.77 7.43 -8.68
N TYR A 515 -5.96 8.69 -8.28
CA TYR A 515 -7.20 9.07 -7.60
C TYR A 515 -8.41 9.05 -8.54
N ALA A 516 -8.22 9.39 -9.82
CA ALA A 516 -9.28 9.27 -10.81
C ALA A 516 -9.71 7.80 -11.04
N HIS A 517 -8.76 6.86 -11.01
CA HIS A 517 -9.04 5.42 -11.06
C HIS A 517 -9.89 4.96 -9.86
N PHE A 518 -9.56 5.42 -8.65
CA PHE A 518 -10.37 5.18 -7.46
C PHE A 518 -11.81 5.68 -7.65
N LEU A 519 -12.00 6.93 -8.08
CA LEU A 519 -13.35 7.49 -8.29
C LEU A 519 -14.14 6.75 -9.36
N LYS A 520 -13.46 6.24 -10.40
CA LYS A 520 -14.06 5.39 -11.44
C LYS A 520 -14.49 4.02 -10.91
N SER A 521 -13.78 3.47 -9.91
CA SER A 521 -14.08 2.17 -9.30
C SER A 521 -15.31 2.19 -8.39
N MET A 522 -15.77 3.37 -7.97
CA MET A 522 -16.99 3.54 -7.18
C MET A 522 -18.22 3.04 -7.92
N ASP A 523 -19.18 2.44 -7.19
CA ASP A 523 -20.43 1.97 -7.79
C ASP A 523 -21.18 3.13 -8.47
N VAL A 524 -21.70 2.87 -9.67
CA VAL A 524 -22.50 3.82 -10.45
C VAL A 524 -23.71 4.31 -9.66
N ASN A 525 -24.28 3.43 -8.81
CA ASN A 525 -25.43 3.69 -7.94
C ASN A 525 -25.11 4.47 -6.65
N THR A 526 -23.85 4.81 -6.41
CA THR A 526 -23.44 5.62 -5.24
C THR A 526 -24.16 6.96 -5.24
N SER A 527 -24.62 7.41 -4.06
CA SER A 527 -25.35 8.67 -3.96
C SER A 527 -24.50 9.86 -4.41
N VAL A 528 -25.18 10.91 -4.91
CA VAL A 528 -24.51 12.13 -5.39
C VAL A 528 -23.73 12.80 -4.26
N GLU A 529 -24.23 12.72 -3.02
CA GLU A 529 -23.56 13.25 -1.84
C GLU A 529 -22.26 12.50 -1.52
N ALA A 530 -22.26 11.17 -1.61
CA ALA A 530 -21.09 10.36 -1.36
C ALA A 530 -20.01 10.56 -2.45
N LYS A 531 -20.42 10.70 -3.73
CA LYS A 531 -19.51 11.09 -4.82
C LYS A 531 -18.91 12.47 -4.55
N ARG A 532 -19.73 13.45 -4.15
CA ARG A 532 -19.24 14.79 -3.79
C ARG A 532 -18.23 14.75 -2.65
N GLU A 533 -18.53 14.02 -1.58
CA GLU A 533 -17.61 13.87 -0.44
C GLU A 533 -16.30 13.21 -0.85
N ALA A 534 -16.36 12.17 -1.69
CA ALA A 534 -15.18 11.51 -2.25
C ALA A 534 -14.32 12.47 -3.08
N LEU A 535 -14.92 13.32 -3.93
CA LEU A 535 -14.14 14.31 -4.66
C LEU A 535 -13.55 15.37 -3.72
N MET A 536 -14.31 15.86 -2.74
CA MET A 536 -13.86 16.88 -1.78
C MET A 536 -12.68 16.40 -0.92
N ARG A 537 -12.57 15.11 -0.62
CA ARG A 537 -11.39 14.54 0.06
C ARG A 537 -10.08 14.75 -0.70
N ALA A 538 -10.13 14.87 -2.03
CA ALA A 538 -8.95 15.21 -2.83
C ALA A 538 -8.41 16.59 -2.45
N HIS A 539 -9.30 17.55 -2.16
CA HIS A 539 -8.93 18.91 -1.78
C HIS A 539 -8.23 18.98 -0.42
N GLU A 540 -8.68 18.17 0.54
CA GLU A 540 -8.09 18.09 1.88
C GLU A 540 -6.61 17.67 1.84
N HIS A 541 -6.21 16.96 0.79
CA HIS A 541 -4.85 16.48 0.57
C HIS A 541 -4.14 17.19 -0.61
N GLU A 542 -4.54 18.42 -0.94
CA GLU A 542 -3.88 19.29 -1.92
C GLU A 542 -3.86 18.77 -3.37
N LEU A 543 -4.79 17.87 -3.73
CA LEU A 543 -4.98 17.45 -5.12
C LEU A 543 -5.85 18.47 -5.89
N ASP A 544 -5.57 18.64 -7.18
CA ASP A 544 -6.39 19.48 -8.07
C ASP A 544 -7.72 18.78 -8.38
N LEU A 545 -8.79 19.25 -7.73
CA LEU A 545 -10.17 18.79 -7.92
C LEU A 545 -10.59 18.78 -9.40
N ALA A 546 -10.25 19.83 -10.15
CA ALA A 546 -10.70 19.99 -11.53
C ALA A 546 -9.95 19.02 -12.45
N ALA A 547 -8.64 18.84 -12.23
CA ALA A 547 -7.85 17.85 -12.97
C ALA A 547 -8.31 16.42 -12.69
N VAL A 548 -8.58 16.09 -11.42
CA VAL A 548 -9.11 14.78 -11.01
C VAL A 548 -10.45 14.50 -11.70
N ALA A 549 -11.41 15.43 -11.59
CA ALA A 549 -12.74 15.24 -12.18
C ALA A 549 -12.68 15.07 -13.71
N ARG A 550 -11.88 15.89 -14.41
CA ARG A 550 -11.65 15.73 -15.86
C ARG A 550 -11.03 14.38 -16.20
N CYS A 551 -10.01 13.95 -15.44
CA CYS A 551 -9.34 12.68 -15.66
C CYS A 551 -10.29 11.50 -15.45
N THR A 552 -11.11 11.51 -14.38
CA THR A 552 -12.12 10.47 -14.12
C THR A 552 -13.10 10.34 -15.28
N VAL A 553 -13.63 11.47 -15.79
CA VAL A 553 -14.55 11.44 -16.93
C VAL A 553 -13.87 10.95 -18.19
N SER A 554 -12.66 11.43 -18.50
CA SER A 554 -11.88 10.96 -19.65
C SER A 554 -11.69 9.44 -19.61
N MET A 555 -11.29 8.89 -18.45
CA MET A 555 -11.08 7.45 -18.28
C MET A 555 -12.36 6.60 -18.44
N VAL A 556 -13.53 7.16 -18.13
CA VAL A 556 -14.82 6.48 -18.35
C VAL A 556 -15.22 6.56 -19.82
N PHE A 557 -15.01 7.71 -20.46
CA PHE A 557 -15.27 7.89 -21.89
C PHE A 557 -14.38 6.99 -22.75
N ASP A 558 -13.07 6.93 -22.50
CA ASP A 558 -12.14 6.11 -23.29
C ASP A 558 -12.52 4.62 -23.28
N ASP A 559 -13.05 4.13 -22.15
CA ASP A 559 -13.44 2.73 -21.98
C ASP A 559 -14.83 2.42 -22.56
N LEU A 560 -15.81 3.31 -22.34
CA LEU A 560 -17.22 3.01 -22.59
C LEU A 560 -17.77 3.65 -23.86
N PHE A 561 -17.21 4.76 -24.34
CA PHE A 561 -17.79 5.53 -25.45
C PHE A 561 -17.86 4.70 -26.74
N SER A 562 -16.86 3.88 -27.04
CA SER A 562 -16.86 2.98 -28.20
C SER A 562 -17.75 1.75 -28.05
N THR A 563 -18.19 1.42 -26.84
CA THR A 563 -19.04 0.23 -26.58
C THR A 563 -20.51 0.47 -26.93
N VAL A 564 -20.92 1.73 -27.04
CA VAL A 564 -22.26 2.13 -27.45
C VAL A 564 -22.35 1.97 -28.98
N SER A 565 -22.76 0.78 -29.42
CA SER A 565 -22.84 0.41 -30.84
C SER A 565 -23.63 1.41 -31.70
N ILE A 566 -22.99 1.85 -32.80
CA ILE A 566 -23.59 2.69 -33.85
C ILE A 566 -24.44 1.87 -34.84
N ASP A 567 -24.31 0.53 -34.81
CA ASP A 567 -24.87 -0.42 -35.79
C ASP A 567 -26.24 -1.01 -35.40
N GLY A 568 -27.04 -0.31 -34.60
CA GLY A 568 -28.43 -0.67 -34.35
C GLY A 568 -29.30 -0.45 -35.59
N PRO A 569 -30.31 -1.31 -35.89
CA PRO A 569 -31.21 -1.09 -37.02
C PRO A 569 -31.91 0.27 -36.88
N PHE A 570 -31.78 1.11 -37.92
CA PHE A 570 -32.37 2.45 -38.01
C PHE A 570 -33.85 2.46 -37.60
N GLY A 571 -34.10 2.90 -36.37
CA GLY A 571 -35.43 3.05 -35.80
C GLY A 571 -35.36 3.68 -34.41
N VAL A 572 -36.20 4.67 -34.17
CA VAL A 572 -36.36 5.34 -32.87
C VAL A 572 -36.71 4.27 -31.81
N THR A 573 -35.77 3.96 -30.91
CA THR A 573 -36.05 3.03 -29.83
C THR A 573 -37.04 3.67 -28.85
N GLN A 574 -37.97 2.86 -28.35
CA GLN A 574 -39.13 3.31 -27.58
C GLN A 574 -38.72 3.94 -26.24
N PHE A 575 -39.62 4.77 -25.70
CA PHE A 575 -39.45 5.57 -24.47
C PHE A 575 -39.23 4.72 -23.20
N ASP A 576 -39.58 3.43 -23.24
CA ASP A 576 -39.68 2.51 -22.10
C ASP A 576 -38.59 1.41 -22.09
N THR A 577 -37.43 1.65 -22.68
CA THR A 577 -36.26 0.78 -22.47
C THR A 577 -35.52 1.17 -21.21
N GLN A 578 -35.25 0.20 -20.32
CA GLN A 578 -34.35 0.39 -19.18
C GLN A 578 -32.98 0.86 -19.69
N LEU A 579 -32.33 1.76 -18.93
CA LEU A 579 -30.97 2.20 -19.23
C LEU A 579 -30.04 0.98 -19.21
N GLU A 580 -29.22 0.85 -20.24
CA GLU A 580 -28.14 -0.12 -20.23
C GLU A 580 -27.09 0.30 -19.19
N PRO A 581 -26.39 -0.64 -18.53
CA PRO A 581 -25.41 -0.31 -17.48
C PRO A 581 -24.31 0.64 -17.96
N ASN A 582 -23.88 0.52 -19.22
CA ASN A 582 -22.87 1.40 -19.81
C ASN A 582 -23.41 2.82 -20.06
N GLU A 583 -24.70 2.96 -20.40
CA GLU A 583 -25.34 4.28 -20.55
C GLU A 583 -25.46 4.97 -19.19
N GLU A 584 -25.86 4.22 -18.17
CA GLU A 584 -26.00 4.74 -16.80
C GLU A 584 -24.64 5.18 -16.24
N ALA A 585 -23.57 4.43 -16.50
CA ALA A 585 -22.21 4.80 -16.13
C ALA A 585 -21.73 6.08 -16.86
N LEU A 586 -21.96 6.19 -18.17
CA LEU A 586 -21.63 7.38 -18.96
C LEU A 586 -22.41 8.62 -18.50
N ILE A 587 -23.70 8.47 -18.21
CA ILE A 587 -24.52 9.57 -17.68
C ILE A 587 -24.07 9.95 -16.26
N GLY A 588 -23.82 8.95 -15.41
CA GLY A 588 -23.43 9.15 -14.02
C GLY A 588 -22.03 9.75 -13.84
N CYS A 589 -21.12 9.58 -14.80
CA CYS A 589 -19.78 10.17 -14.71
C CYS A 589 -19.79 11.71 -14.89
N ILE A 590 -20.80 12.26 -15.56
CA ILE A 590 -20.96 13.71 -15.72
C ILE A 590 -21.12 14.41 -14.36
N ASP A 591 -21.68 13.72 -13.36
CA ASP A 591 -21.82 14.24 -11.99
C ASP A 591 -20.49 14.78 -11.45
N TRP A 592 -19.37 14.11 -11.74
CA TRP A 592 -18.04 14.52 -11.29
C TRP A 592 -17.65 15.93 -11.76
N LEU A 593 -18.09 16.35 -12.95
CA LEU A 593 -17.81 17.68 -13.49
C LEU A 593 -18.77 18.76 -12.96
N THR A 594 -19.87 18.35 -12.33
CA THR A 594 -20.88 19.28 -11.77
C THR A 594 -20.60 19.70 -10.33
N PHE A 595 -19.61 19.10 -9.67
CA PHE A 595 -19.27 19.42 -8.29
C PHE A 595 -18.34 20.63 -8.14
N CYS A 596 -17.67 21.05 -9.22
CA CYS A 596 -16.70 22.14 -9.21
C CYS A 596 -17.00 23.16 -10.31
N GLU A 597 -17.07 24.44 -9.96
CA GLU A 597 -17.25 25.56 -10.90
C GLU A 597 -16.27 25.56 -12.10
N PRO A 598 -14.95 25.32 -11.92
CA PRO A 598 -14.01 25.31 -13.05
C PRO A 598 -14.25 24.18 -14.06
N THR A 599 -15.03 23.15 -13.73
CA THR A 599 -15.34 22.02 -14.63
C THR A 599 -16.74 22.13 -15.26
N PHE A 600 -17.50 23.20 -14.99
CA PHE A 600 -18.84 23.37 -15.54
C PHE A 600 -18.83 23.48 -17.08
N ALA A 601 -17.82 24.15 -17.65
CA ALA A 601 -17.63 24.20 -19.09
C ALA A 601 -17.42 22.78 -19.66
N ASP A 602 -16.55 21.99 -19.04
CA ASP A 602 -16.28 20.60 -19.43
C ASP A 602 -17.56 19.74 -19.32
N ALA A 603 -18.39 19.94 -18.29
CA ALA A 603 -19.65 19.22 -18.12
C ALA A 603 -20.60 19.42 -19.31
N ILE A 604 -20.71 20.65 -19.82
CA ILE A 604 -21.54 20.96 -21.00
C ILE A 604 -20.96 20.34 -22.26
N LEU A 605 -19.64 20.44 -22.47
CA LEU A 605 -18.97 19.86 -23.64
C LEU A 605 -19.16 18.33 -23.70
N GLN A 606 -18.92 17.65 -22.59
CA GLN A 606 -19.08 16.19 -22.49
C GLN A 606 -20.56 15.77 -22.57
N SER A 607 -21.48 16.57 -22.01
CA SER A 607 -22.92 16.34 -22.16
C SER A 607 -23.37 16.44 -23.61
N ASN A 608 -22.90 17.45 -24.35
CA ASN A 608 -23.21 17.60 -25.78
C ASN A 608 -22.66 16.42 -26.59
N ALA A 609 -21.44 15.94 -26.29
CA ALA A 609 -20.87 14.76 -26.94
C ALA A 609 -21.71 13.48 -26.71
N LEU A 610 -22.15 13.24 -25.46
CA LEU A 610 -23.05 12.12 -25.16
C LEU A 610 -24.43 12.29 -25.78
N MET A 611 -24.94 13.52 -25.87
CA MET A 611 -26.21 13.79 -26.55
C MET A 611 -26.15 13.40 -28.03
N ARG A 612 -25.06 13.75 -28.71
CA ARG A 612 -24.83 13.35 -30.11
C ARG A 612 -24.75 11.82 -30.24
N LEU A 613 -24.04 11.15 -29.34
CA LEU A 613 -23.96 9.68 -29.32
C LEU A 613 -25.33 9.02 -29.11
N PHE A 614 -26.09 9.42 -28.10
CA PHE A 614 -27.39 8.80 -27.80
C PHE A 614 -28.44 9.09 -28.88
N LEU A 615 -28.47 10.30 -29.44
CA LEU A 615 -29.43 10.63 -30.49
C LEU A 615 -29.07 9.99 -31.83
N SER A 616 -27.78 9.95 -32.21
CA SER A 616 -27.36 9.29 -33.46
C SER A 616 -27.62 7.77 -33.45
N THR A 617 -27.64 7.16 -32.27
CA THR A 617 -27.95 5.73 -32.05
C THR A 617 -29.42 5.45 -31.74
N GLY A 618 -30.26 6.49 -31.65
CA GLY A 618 -31.71 6.36 -31.43
C GLY A 618 -32.15 6.11 -29.98
N ARG A 619 -31.24 6.28 -28.99
CA ARG A 619 -31.44 6.06 -27.55
C ARG A 619 -32.03 7.31 -26.87
N LEU A 620 -33.30 7.62 -27.19
CA LEU A 620 -33.99 8.82 -26.69
C LEU A 620 -34.12 8.91 -25.16
N HIS A 621 -34.31 7.78 -24.48
CA HIS A 621 -34.47 7.76 -23.02
C HIS A 621 -33.17 8.19 -22.31
N ALA A 622 -32.03 7.64 -22.71
CA ALA A 622 -30.70 8.00 -22.20
C ALA A 622 -30.40 9.49 -22.42
N ALA A 623 -30.65 9.99 -23.62
CA ALA A 623 -30.52 11.40 -23.96
C ALA A 623 -31.38 12.32 -23.08
N ARG A 624 -32.66 11.95 -22.85
CA ARG A 624 -33.54 12.72 -21.96
C ARG A 624 -33.05 12.71 -20.51
N THR A 625 -32.63 11.55 -20.01
CA THR A 625 -32.13 11.40 -18.63
C THR A 625 -30.87 12.24 -18.41
N LEU A 626 -29.93 12.23 -19.37
CA LEU A 626 -28.74 13.10 -19.34
C LEU A 626 -29.11 14.58 -19.24
N LEU A 627 -30.03 15.05 -20.10
CA LEU A 627 -30.43 16.45 -20.13
C LEU A 627 -31.05 16.92 -18.79
N LEU A 628 -31.85 16.05 -18.16
CA LEU A 628 -32.49 16.35 -16.88
C LEU A 628 -31.57 16.20 -15.67
N ARG A 629 -30.41 15.54 -15.83
CA ARG A 629 -29.46 15.30 -14.74
C ARG A 629 -28.59 16.52 -14.42
N LEU A 630 -28.37 17.41 -15.40
CA LEU A 630 -27.57 18.61 -15.19
C LEU A 630 -28.23 19.56 -14.17
N PRO A 631 -27.52 19.96 -13.10
CA PRO A 631 -28.08 20.82 -12.08
C PRO A 631 -28.31 22.25 -12.57
N TYR A 632 -29.28 22.94 -11.96
CA TYR A 632 -29.64 24.31 -12.33
C TYR A 632 -28.45 25.28 -12.26
N ASP A 633 -27.55 25.08 -11.30
CA ASP A 633 -26.38 25.95 -11.10
C ASP A 633 -25.49 25.99 -12.34
N VAL A 634 -25.19 24.84 -12.94
CA VAL A 634 -24.43 24.72 -14.20
C VAL A 634 -25.21 25.37 -15.34
N LEU A 635 -26.52 25.09 -15.42
CA LEU A 635 -27.39 25.58 -16.51
C LEU A 635 -27.59 27.10 -16.49
N SER A 636 -27.57 27.71 -15.31
CA SER A 636 -27.75 29.16 -15.13
C SER A 636 -26.53 29.96 -15.60
N GLN A 637 -25.35 29.33 -15.62
CA GLN A 637 -24.08 29.98 -15.92
C GLN A 637 -23.60 29.72 -17.35
N VAL A 638 -24.31 28.93 -18.17
CA VAL A 638 -23.85 28.51 -19.52
C VAL A 638 -23.35 29.66 -20.39
N SER A 639 -23.96 30.84 -20.30
CA SER A 639 -23.55 32.04 -21.04
C SER A 639 -22.25 32.68 -20.54
N ASP A 640 -21.87 32.44 -19.30
CA ASP A 640 -20.73 33.06 -18.60
C ASP A 640 -19.51 32.12 -18.49
N LEU A 641 -19.66 30.84 -18.84
CA LEU A 641 -18.61 29.80 -18.72
C LEU A 641 -17.46 29.90 -19.72
N GLY A 642 -17.44 30.91 -20.60
CA GLY A 642 -16.40 31.07 -21.63
C GLY A 642 -16.40 29.95 -22.68
N LEU A 643 -17.53 29.25 -22.84
CA LEU A 643 -17.71 28.21 -23.85
C LEU A 643 -17.66 28.80 -25.28
N PRO A 644 -17.20 28.03 -26.28
CA PRO A 644 -17.47 28.34 -27.67
C PRO A 644 -18.97 28.56 -27.92
N GLU A 645 -19.33 29.63 -28.64
CA GLU A 645 -20.74 30.02 -28.84
C GLU A 645 -21.58 28.88 -29.43
N ASP A 646 -21.00 28.13 -30.36
CA ASP A 646 -21.63 26.97 -31.00
C ASP A 646 -21.96 25.84 -30.00
N GLN A 647 -21.14 25.61 -28.97
CA GLN A 647 -21.41 24.61 -27.92
C GLN A 647 -22.54 25.03 -26.99
N ALA A 648 -22.59 26.32 -26.63
CA ALA A 648 -23.68 26.88 -25.84
C ALA A 648 -25.02 26.83 -26.60
N VAL A 649 -25.00 27.19 -27.88
CA VAL A 649 -26.17 27.12 -28.76
C VAL A 649 -26.62 25.66 -28.96
N GLU A 650 -25.68 24.73 -29.18
CA GLU A 650 -26.00 23.29 -29.30
C GLU A 650 -26.74 22.77 -28.07
N HIS A 651 -26.28 23.14 -26.87
CA HIS A 651 -26.93 22.72 -25.63
C HIS A 651 -28.37 23.23 -25.51
N VAL A 652 -28.61 24.49 -25.88
CA VAL A 652 -29.96 25.08 -25.92
C VAL A 652 -30.84 24.37 -26.94
N HIS A 653 -30.28 24.03 -28.11
CA HIS A 653 -31.00 23.29 -29.15
C HIS A 653 -31.48 21.91 -28.68
N TRP A 654 -30.72 21.22 -27.84
CA TRP A 654 -31.17 19.98 -27.22
C TRP A 654 -32.38 20.18 -26.31
N ARG A 655 -32.36 21.23 -25.48
CA ARG A 655 -33.50 21.56 -24.61
C ARG A 655 -34.76 21.88 -25.42
N THR A 656 -34.65 22.72 -26.45
CA THR A 656 -35.79 23.09 -27.29
C THR A 656 -36.40 21.86 -27.98
N PHE A 657 -35.56 20.92 -28.45
CA PHE A 657 -36.04 19.66 -29.01
C PHE A 657 -36.81 18.81 -28.00
N PHE A 658 -36.27 18.60 -26.79
CA PHE A 658 -36.93 17.79 -25.77
C PHE A 658 -38.20 18.45 -25.22
N ASP A 659 -38.27 19.79 -25.18
CA ASP A 659 -39.48 20.53 -24.80
C ASP A 659 -40.60 20.33 -25.84
N ALA A 660 -40.28 20.41 -27.13
CA ALA A 660 -41.21 20.13 -28.22
C ALA A 660 -41.67 18.67 -28.19
N PHE A 661 -40.73 17.74 -28.06
CA PHE A 661 -41.01 16.31 -27.95
C PHE A 661 -41.91 15.97 -26.75
N ALA A 662 -41.63 16.54 -25.57
CA ALA A 662 -42.45 16.34 -24.38
C ALA A 662 -43.87 16.87 -24.56
N ALA A 663 -44.07 17.96 -25.31
CA ALA A 663 -45.39 18.47 -25.63
C ALA A 663 -46.17 17.50 -26.54
N SER A 664 -45.53 16.86 -27.52
CA SER A 664 -46.16 15.83 -28.36
C SER A 664 -46.51 14.57 -27.56
N VAL A 665 -45.65 14.15 -26.63
CA VAL A 665 -45.92 13.00 -25.74
C VAL A 665 -47.13 13.28 -24.85
N ARG A 666 -47.19 14.48 -24.25
CA ARG A 666 -48.36 14.93 -23.46
C ARG A 666 -49.65 14.93 -24.28
N TYR A 667 -49.60 15.33 -25.57
CA TYR A 667 -50.75 15.19 -26.46
C TYR A 667 -51.18 13.73 -26.58
N ARG A 668 -50.24 12.82 -26.84
CA ARG A 668 -50.55 11.39 -27.02
C ARG A 668 -51.16 10.78 -25.76
N GLU A 669 -50.60 11.06 -24.60
CA GLU A 669 -51.15 10.67 -23.30
C GLU A 669 -52.57 11.21 -23.12
N PHE A 670 -52.76 12.52 -23.34
CA PHE A 670 -54.07 13.15 -23.23
C PHE A 670 -55.09 12.57 -24.22
N TRP A 671 -54.68 12.24 -25.45
CA TRP A 671 -55.54 11.65 -26.47
C TRP A 671 -56.10 10.28 -26.04
N THR A 672 -55.36 9.50 -25.26
CA THR A 672 -55.87 8.22 -24.73
C THR A 672 -57.01 8.38 -23.71
N THR A 673 -57.16 9.57 -23.11
CA THR A 673 -58.25 9.88 -22.17
C THR A 673 -59.58 10.25 -22.85
N LYS A 674 -59.67 10.06 -24.18
CA LYS A 674 -60.84 10.40 -24.99
C LYS A 674 -62.14 9.83 -24.40
N PRO A 675 -63.13 10.67 -24.07
CA PRO A 675 -64.41 10.20 -23.54
C PRO A 675 -65.15 9.29 -24.51
N ALA A 676 -65.81 8.25 -23.99
CA ALA A 676 -66.60 7.32 -24.80
C ALA A 676 -67.72 8.04 -25.59
N PRO A 677 -68.14 7.51 -26.76
CA PRO A 677 -69.26 8.06 -27.50
C PRO A 677 -70.54 8.09 -26.64
N LEU A 678 -71.28 9.20 -26.69
CA LEU A 678 -72.57 9.32 -25.99
C LEU A 678 -73.53 8.24 -26.49
N PRO A 679 -74.18 7.44 -25.60
CA PRO A 679 -75.12 6.41 -26.02
C PRO A 679 -76.32 7.03 -26.74
N GLN A 680 -76.65 6.50 -27.92
CA GLN A 680 -77.80 6.93 -28.71
C GLN A 680 -79.07 6.26 -28.16
N GLY A 681 -79.91 7.00 -27.42
CA GLY A 681 -81.19 6.49 -26.91
C GLY A 681 -81.87 7.41 -25.87
N ALA A 682 -83.17 7.19 -25.64
CA ALA A 682 -84.04 8.04 -24.82
C ALA A 682 -83.74 8.06 -23.30
N ALA A 683 -82.86 7.18 -22.80
CA ALA A 683 -82.48 7.09 -21.38
C ALA A 683 -81.32 8.03 -20.96
N ALA A 684 -80.89 8.97 -21.83
CA ALA A 684 -79.71 9.82 -21.63
C ALA A 684 -79.99 11.20 -20.99
N ALA A 685 -81.23 11.57 -20.68
CA ALA A 685 -81.58 12.98 -20.42
C ALA A 685 -81.03 13.57 -19.11
N ALA A 686 -80.83 12.79 -18.05
CA ALA A 686 -80.38 13.31 -16.74
C ALA A 686 -78.86 13.22 -16.50
N SER A 687 -78.18 12.25 -17.11
CA SER A 687 -76.71 12.06 -17.04
C SER A 687 -75.94 12.74 -18.20
N SER A 688 -76.64 13.26 -19.21
CA SER A 688 -76.01 13.87 -20.40
C SER A 688 -75.54 15.32 -20.25
N SER A 689 -76.00 16.08 -19.25
CA SER A 689 -75.55 17.47 -19.07
C SER A 689 -74.11 17.52 -18.54
N SER A 690 -73.78 16.76 -17.49
CA SER A 690 -72.42 16.62 -16.95
C SER A 690 -71.47 16.04 -18.00
N ALA A 691 -71.86 14.93 -18.66
CA ALA A 691 -71.03 14.30 -19.68
C ALA A 691 -70.80 15.18 -20.93
N ARG A 692 -71.74 16.07 -21.28
CA ARG A 692 -71.54 17.08 -22.33
C ARG A 692 -70.59 18.19 -21.89
N LEU A 693 -70.71 18.66 -20.64
CA LEU A 693 -69.81 19.67 -20.07
C LEU A 693 -68.37 19.13 -19.99
N GLU A 694 -68.20 17.93 -19.44
CA GLU A 694 -66.91 17.22 -19.39
C GLU A 694 -66.29 17.02 -20.78
N ARG A 695 -67.11 16.67 -21.78
CA ARG A 695 -66.64 16.58 -23.17
C ARG A 695 -66.22 17.93 -23.74
N LEU A 696 -66.97 19.00 -23.47
CA LEU A 696 -66.60 20.36 -23.91
C LEU A 696 -65.31 20.84 -23.25
N ASP A 697 -65.13 20.57 -21.95
CA ASP A 697 -63.93 20.92 -21.21
C ASP A 697 -62.73 20.08 -21.67
N TRP A 698 -62.94 18.80 -21.96
CA TRP A 698 -61.93 17.94 -22.59
C TRP A 698 -61.51 18.44 -23.98
N ILE A 699 -62.46 18.88 -24.82
CA ILE A 699 -62.15 19.44 -26.15
C ILE A 699 -61.33 20.74 -26.01
N LYS A 700 -61.68 21.62 -25.07
CA LYS A 700 -60.91 22.85 -24.81
C LYS A 700 -59.49 22.53 -24.34
N ALA A 701 -59.35 21.59 -23.41
CA ALA A 701 -58.06 21.13 -22.92
C ALA A 701 -57.23 20.48 -24.04
N LEU A 702 -57.84 19.62 -24.87
CA LEU A 702 -57.21 19.02 -26.05
C LEU A 702 -56.70 20.11 -27.00
N THR A 703 -57.53 21.09 -27.31
CA THR A 703 -57.18 22.20 -28.22
C THR A 703 -55.96 22.95 -27.67
N SER A 704 -55.94 23.26 -26.38
CA SER A 704 -54.78 23.91 -25.73
C SER A 704 -53.51 23.04 -25.79
N VAL A 705 -53.62 21.72 -25.61
CA VAL A 705 -52.47 20.80 -25.66
C VAL A 705 -51.93 20.67 -27.08
N VAL A 706 -52.81 20.50 -28.07
CA VAL A 706 -52.46 20.46 -29.50
C VAL A 706 -51.82 21.77 -29.94
N ASP A 707 -52.37 22.92 -29.55
CA ASP A 707 -51.80 24.22 -29.87
C ASP A 707 -50.44 24.46 -29.21
N LYS A 708 -50.23 23.92 -28.01
CA LYS A 708 -48.91 24.00 -27.36
C LYS A 708 -47.89 23.15 -28.10
N SER A 709 -48.19 21.88 -28.40
CA SER A 709 -47.28 21.02 -29.18
C SER A 709 -47.00 21.62 -30.54
N ARG A 710 -48.04 22.01 -31.29
CA ARG A 710 -47.90 22.63 -32.60
C ARG A 710 -46.98 23.85 -32.57
N ARG A 711 -47.15 24.75 -31.58
CA ARG A 711 -46.30 25.95 -31.46
C ARG A 711 -44.83 25.57 -31.29
N LEU A 712 -44.52 24.68 -30.34
CA LEU A 712 -43.16 24.27 -30.05
C LEU A 712 -42.52 23.48 -31.21
N ASP A 713 -43.27 22.53 -31.81
CA ASP A 713 -42.81 21.78 -32.98
C ASP A 713 -42.58 22.73 -34.18
N THR A 714 -43.45 23.72 -34.39
CA THR A 714 -43.28 24.70 -35.47
C THR A 714 -42.10 25.65 -35.20
N GLU A 715 -41.87 26.03 -33.95
CA GLU A 715 -40.72 26.85 -33.53
C GLU A 715 -39.41 26.10 -33.77
N LEU A 716 -39.34 24.83 -33.37
CA LEU A 716 -38.23 23.91 -33.64
C LEU A 716 -37.94 23.75 -35.14
N LEU A 717 -38.98 23.66 -35.98
CA LEU A 717 -38.82 23.53 -37.43
C LEU A 717 -38.43 24.83 -38.13
N LYS A 718 -38.80 25.99 -37.55
CA LYS A 718 -38.49 27.31 -38.10
C LYS A 718 -37.17 27.87 -37.61
N MET A 719 -36.68 27.41 -36.46
CA MET A 719 -35.32 27.72 -36.03
C MET A 719 -34.34 26.90 -36.86
N ASP A 720 -33.11 27.38 -36.99
CA ASP A 720 -32.07 26.70 -37.74
C ASP A 720 -31.50 25.49 -36.99
N TRP A 721 -32.34 24.71 -36.28
CA TRP A 721 -32.02 23.75 -35.21
C TRP A 721 -30.56 23.28 -35.21
N LEU A 722 -30.12 22.09 -35.53
CA LEU A 722 -28.68 21.78 -35.40
C LEU A 722 -27.80 22.29 -36.57
N LYS A 723 -28.14 23.43 -37.20
CA LYS A 723 -27.32 24.06 -38.25
C LYS A 723 -26.39 25.09 -37.59
N LEU A 724 -25.26 24.60 -37.11
CA LEU A 724 -24.23 25.44 -36.50
C LEU A 724 -23.14 25.72 -37.53
N ASP A 725 -22.71 26.98 -37.62
CA ASP A 725 -21.63 27.37 -38.52
C ASP A 725 -20.28 27.06 -37.88
N PHE A 726 -19.72 25.91 -38.22
CA PHE A 726 -18.36 25.55 -37.86
C PHE A 726 -17.41 26.19 -38.89
N GLY A 727 -16.49 27.07 -38.47
CA GLY A 727 -15.42 27.52 -39.34
C GLY A 727 -14.67 26.29 -39.89
N VAL A 728 -14.69 26.10 -41.21
CA VAL A 728 -14.25 24.85 -41.87
C VAL A 728 -12.72 24.76 -41.90
N GLU A 729 -12.11 24.57 -40.73
CA GLU A 729 -10.65 24.50 -40.59
C GLU A 729 -10.16 23.19 -39.92
N ASP A 730 -11.04 22.36 -39.34
CA ASP A 730 -10.67 21.17 -38.56
C ASP A 730 -11.48 19.89 -38.90
N LEU A 731 -10.83 18.72 -38.89
CA LEU A 731 -11.44 17.40 -39.13
C LEU A 731 -12.47 17.03 -38.08
N ASP A 732 -12.27 17.45 -36.83
CA ASP A 732 -13.23 17.19 -35.75
C ASP A 732 -14.49 18.04 -35.89
N ALA A 733 -14.38 19.23 -36.48
CA ALA A 733 -15.53 20.06 -36.83
C ALA A 733 -16.35 19.44 -37.98
N GLU A 734 -15.69 18.85 -38.98
CA GLU A 734 -16.37 18.09 -40.05
C GLU A 734 -17.12 16.88 -39.49
N ARG A 735 -16.48 16.08 -38.62
CA ARG A 735 -17.14 14.94 -37.95
C ARG A 735 -18.36 15.37 -37.15
N ARG A 736 -18.24 16.46 -36.37
CA ARG A 736 -19.36 17.00 -35.60
C ARG A 736 -20.49 17.49 -36.50
N ALA A 737 -20.18 18.15 -37.62
CA ALA A 737 -21.17 18.56 -38.61
C ALA A 737 -21.92 17.35 -39.18
N ASP A 738 -21.20 16.28 -39.57
CA ASP A 738 -21.79 15.04 -40.06
C ASP A 738 -22.67 14.34 -39.01
N GLU A 739 -22.26 14.33 -37.73
CA GLU A 739 -23.05 13.81 -36.61
C GLU A 739 -24.37 14.58 -36.44
N LEU A 740 -24.30 15.92 -36.43
CA LEU A 740 -25.47 16.78 -36.27
C LEU A 740 -26.41 16.65 -37.47
N ASP A 741 -25.89 16.62 -38.69
CA ASP A 741 -26.67 16.38 -39.89
C ASP A 741 -27.36 15.01 -39.79
N ARG A 742 -26.65 13.95 -39.41
CA ARG A 742 -27.26 12.62 -39.21
C ARG A 742 -28.42 12.67 -38.22
N ILE A 743 -28.26 13.36 -37.09
CA ILE A 743 -29.33 13.52 -36.08
C ILE A 743 -30.52 14.28 -36.68
N ARG A 744 -30.29 15.34 -37.46
CA ARG A 744 -31.37 16.07 -38.14
C ARG A 744 -32.16 15.17 -39.09
N HIS A 745 -31.47 14.36 -39.90
CA HIS A 745 -32.11 13.42 -40.83
C HIS A 745 -32.96 12.35 -40.14
N ILE A 746 -32.76 12.10 -38.84
CA ILE A 746 -33.57 11.18 -38.04
C ILE A 746 -34.78 11.93 -37.46
N TYR A 747 -34.53 13.02 -36.72
CA TYR A 747 -35.55 13.61 -35.84
C TYR A 747 -36.37 14.75 -36.47
N ILE A 748 -35.88 15.43 -37.51
CA ILE A 748 -36.69 16.43 -38.24
C ILE A 748 -37.84 15.74 -38.98
N PRO A 749 -37.61 14.70 -39.81
CA PRO A 749 -38.71 13.98 -40.46
C PRO A 749 -39.67 13.36 -39.45
N GLU A 750 -39.16 12.78 -38.36
CA GLU A 750 -39.98 12.21 -37.31
C GLU A 750 -40.89 13.26 -36.64
N THR A 751 -40.36 14.46 -36.35
CA THR A 751 -41.13 15.56 -35.74
C THR A 751 -42.22 16.05 -36.67
N VAL A 752 -41.93 16.21 -37.97
CA VAL A 752 -42.94 16.59 -38.98
C VAL A 752 -44.02 15.51 -39.10
N LEU A 753 -43.64 14.23 -39.16
CA LEU A 753 -44.59 13.12 -39.26
C LEU A 753 -45.48 13.01 -38.02
N ARG A 754 -44.91 13.18 -36.83
CA ARG A 754 -45.61 13.17 -35.54
C ARG A 754 -46.56 14.36 -35.41
N LEU A 755 -46.13 15.56 -35.82
CA LEU A 755 -46.97 16.76 -35.87
C LEU A 755 -48.13 16.59 -36.86
N HIS A 756 -47.86 16.07 -38.06
CA HIS A 756 -48.88 15.80 -39.08
C HIS A 756 -49.93 14.81 -38.55
N GLU A 757 -49.47 13.70 -37.97
CA GLU A 757 -50.35 12.68 -37.41
C GLU A 757 -51.20 13.21 -36.25
N MET A 758 -50.62 14.00 -35.34
CA MET A 758 -51.36 14.69 -34.29
C MET A 758 -52.47 15.59 -34.87
N LEU A 759 -52.17 16.40 -35.90
CA LEU A 759 -53.14 17.30 -36.51
C LEU A 759 -54.26 16.55 -37.25
N VAL A 760 -53.94 15.45 -37.94
CA VAL A 760 -54.94 14.61 -38.62
C VAL A 760 -55.82 13.86 -37.62
N GLN A 761 -55.26 13.26 -36.57
CA GLN A 761 -56.03 12.55 -35.55
C GLN A 761 -56.94 13.50 -34.76
N SER A 762 -56.40 14.64 -34.33
CA SER A 762 -57.18 15.65 -33.61
C SER A 762 -58.27 16.30 -34.47
N ALA A 763 -58.18 16.22 -35.80
CA ALA A 763 -59.21 16.72 -36.71
C ALA A 763 -60.56 16.03 -36.57
N GLU A 764 -60.65 14.83 -35.99
CA GLU A 764 -61.94 14.21 -35.62
C GLU A 764 -62.75 15.07 -34.65
N VAL A 765 -62.07 15.87 -33.83
CA VAL A 765 -62.66 16.65 -32.75
C VAL A 765 -62.57 18.15 -33.05
N VAL A 766 -61.48 18.60 -33.66
CA VAL A 766 -61.20 19.99 -34.03
C VAL A 766 -60.97 20.07 -35.54
N PRO A 767 -62.03 20.24 -36.36
CA PRO A 767 -61.92 20.14 -37.83
C PRO A 767 -60.89 21.09 -38.47
N ALA A 768 -60.63 22.25 -37.85
CA ALA A 768 -59.66 23.24 -38.31
C ALA A 768 -58.22 22.69 -38.40
N ASN A 769 -57.87 21.67 -37.59
CA ASN A 769 -56.53 21.09 -37.57
C ASN A 769 -56.16 20.39 -38.87
N LEU A 770 -57.14 19.94 -39.66
CA LEU A 770 -56.89 19.31 -40.95
C LEU A 770 -56.33 20.31 -41.97
N GLY A 771 -56.81 21.55 -41.94
CA GLY A 771 -56.25 22.64 -42.76
C GLY A 771 -54.83 23.01 -42.34
N LEU A 772 -54.53 22.95 -41.03
CA LEU A 772 -53.19 23.17 -40.50
C LEU A 772 -52.23 22.04 -40.90
N ALA A 773 -52.69 20.79 -40.96
CA ALA A 773 -51.90 19.66 -41.44
C ALA A 773 -51.47 19.84 -42.91
N LEU A 774 -52.34 20.39 -43.76
CA LEU A 774 -51.98 20.70 -45.15
C LEU A 774 -50.99 21.87 -45.24
N LYS A 775 -51.15 22.92 -44.43
CA LYS A 775 -50.18 24.03 -44.35
C LYS A 775 -48.79 23.59 -43.88
N LEU A 776 -48.67 22.46 -43.19
CA LEU A 776 -47.37 21.90 -42.83
C LEU A 776 -46.54 21.52 -44.07
N SER A 777 -47.19 21.11 -45.17
CA SER A 777 -46.49 20.83 -46.43
C SER A 777 -45.86 22.09 -47.05
N GLU A 778 -46.47 23.26 -46.86
CA GLU A 778 -45.88 24.55 -47.27
C GLU A 778 -44.63 24.86 -46.43
N LEU A 779 -44.67 24.58 -45.12
CA LEU A 779 -43.52 24.77 -44.24
C LEU A 779 -42.35 23.84 -44.62
N VAL A 780 -42.63 22.57 -44.92
CA VAL A 780 -41.61 21.60 -45.34
C VAL A 780 -40.95 22.01 -46.66
N ALA A 781 -41.74 22.57 -47.59
CA ALA A 781 -41.28 23.06 -48.89
C ALA A 781 -40.70 24.48 -48.88
N ASP A 782 -40.69 25.18 -47.73
CA ASP A 782 -40.22 26.56 -47.63
C ASP A 782 -38.68 26.64 -47.80
N GLU A 783 -38.26 27.42 -48.79
CA GLU A 783 -36.85 27.68 -49.13
C GLU A 783 -36.06 28.36 -48.00
N ARG A 784 -36.75 29.02 -47.06
CA ARG A 784 -36.10 29.67 -45.91
C ARG A 784 -35.52 28.65 -44.95
N PHE A 785 -36.27 27.58 -44.67
CA PHE A 785 -35.90 26.59 -43.66
C PHE A 785 -35.26 25.33 -44.29
N LYS A 786 -35.60 25.03 -45.55
CA LYS A 786 -35.08 23.90 -46.35
C LYS A 786 -35.25 22.53 -45.69
N ILE A 787 -36.33 22.36 -44.93
CA ILE A 787 -36.64 21.14 -44.19
C ILE A 787 -36.72 19.91 -45.11
N TYR A 788 -37.16 20.09 -46.35
CA TYR A 788 -37.24 19.01 -47.34
C TYR A 788 -35.89 18.31 -47.62
N LEU A 789 -34.75 18.96 -47.37
CA LEU A 789 -33.44 18.33 -47.52
C LEU A 789 -33.20 17.28 -46.42
N ASP A 790 -33.65 17.53 -45.20
CA ASP A 790 -33.49 16.60 -44.06
C ASP A 790 -34.29 15.29 -44.25
N PHE A 791 -35.23 15.23 -45.20
CA PHE A 791 -36.00 14.02 -45.54
C PHE A 791 -35.26 13.06 -46.49
N ILE A 792 -34.17 13.52 -47.10
CA ILE A 792 -33.47 12.81 -48.18
C ILE A 792 -32.11 12.38 -47.66
N THR A 793 -31.95 11.09 -47.37
CA THR A 793 -30.64 10.48 -47.10
C THR A 793 -30.20 9.62 -48.28
N ARG A 794 -28.92 9.21 -48.30
CA ARG A 794 -28.39 8.29 -49.33
C ARG A 794 -29.12 6.95 -49.38
N GLU A 795 -29.73 6.53 -48.27
CA GLU A 795 -30.35 5.22 -48.09
C GLU A 795 -31.90 5.27 -48.06
N ARG A 796 -32.49 6.41 -47.70
CA ARG A 796 -33.95 6.56 -47.53
C ARG A 796 -34.45 7.92 -47.99
N ASN A 797 -35.62 7.92 -48.62
CA ASN A 797 -36.35 9.14 -48.97
C ASN A 797 -37.73 9.10 -48.30
N LEU A 798 -37.84 9.74 -47.13
CA LEU A 798 -39.07 9.77 -46.33
C LEU A 798 -40.10 10.77 -46.89
N LEU A 799 -39.74 11.58 -47.88
CA LEU A 799 -40.64 12.58 -48.47
C LEU A 799 -41.81 11.90 -49.19
N GLN A 800 -41.59 10.75 -49.82
CA GLN A 800 -42.65 9.97 -50.46
C GLN A 800 -43.69 9.50 -49.43
N ASP A 801 -43.21 9.01 -48.29
CA ASP A 801 -44.06 8.56 -47.18
C ASP A 801 -44.85 9.74 -46.58
N TYR A 802 -44.20 10.90 -46.42
CA TYR A 802 -44.87 12.10 -45.95
C TYR A 802 -45.96 12.58 -46.93
N LEU A 803 -45.66 12.64 -48.23
CA LEU A 803 -46.64 13.03 -49.25
C LEU A 803 -47.84 12.05 -49.33
N ALA A 804 -47.62 10.76 -49.07
CA ALA A 804 -48.71 9.80 -48.94
C ALA A 804 -49.63 10.15 -47.75
N ARG A 805 -49.08 10.52 -46.60
CA ARG A 805 -49.87 11.00 -45.43
C ARG A 805 -50.58 12.33 -45.71
N VAL A 806 -49.97 13.23 -46.48
CA VAL A 806 -50.62 14.49 -46.92
C VAL A 806 -51.79 14.19 -47.86
N ARG A 807 -51.63 13.23 -48.78
CA ARG A 807 -52.72 12.76 -49.66
C ARG A 807 -53.88 12.22 -48.83
N GLU A 808 -53.63 11.37 -47.84
CA GLU A 808 -54.68 10.85 -46.94
C GLU A 808 -55.42 11.97 -46.21
N ALA A 809 -54.70 12.95 -45.66
CA ALA A 809 -55.31 14.12 -45.02
C ALA A 809 -56.17 14.94 -46.00
N SER A 810 -55.72 15.09 -47.25
CA SER A 810 -56.47 15.80 -48.30
C SER A 810 -57.76 15.08 -48.71
N LEU A 811 -57.73 13.73 -48.77
CA LEU A 811 -58.92 12.92 -49.01
C LEU A 811 -59.91 13.03 -47.85
N GLY A 812 -59.42 13.01 -46.61
CA GLY A 812 -60.24 13.23 -45.42
C GLY A 812 -60.89 14.62 -45.37
N LEU A 813 -60.27 15.64 -45.98
CA LEU A 813 -60.84 16.98 -46.12
C LEU A 813 -61.93 17.01 -47.21
N LEU A 814 -61.70 16.34 -48.34
CA LEU A 814 -62.66 16.18 -49.43
C LEU A 814 -63.95 15.50 -48.95
N ASP A 815 -63.84 14.44 -48.16
CA ASP A 815 -64.98 13.70 -47.61
C ASP A 815 -65.85 14.53 -46.63
N ARG A 816 -65.28 15.61 -46.06
CA ARG A 816 -65.94 16.48 -45.08
C ARG A 816 -66.52 17.76 -45.67
N GLY A 817 -66.31 18.01 -46.97
CA GLY A 817 -66.86 19.15 -47.69
C GLY A 817 -65.95 20.39 -47.67
N ASP A 818 -65.55 20.75 -48.89
CA ASP A 818 -64.93 22.00 -49.34
C ASP A 818 -63.44 22.27 -48.98
N VAL A 819 -62.57 21.83 -49.88
CA VAL A 819 -61.10 21.86 -49.82
C VAL A 819 -60.51 23.28 -49.82
N PHE A 820 -61.29 24.30 -50.21
CA PHE A 820 -60.77 25.67 -50.39
C PHE A 820 -61.53 26.75 -49.59
N ALA A 821 -62.72 26.46 -49.04
CA ALA A 821 -63.44 27.41 -48.19
C ALA A 821 -62.85 27.52 -46.76
N VAL A 822 -62.38 26.43 -46.17
CA VAL A 822 -61.79 26.45 -44.81
C VAL A 822 -60.37 27.07 -44.81
N ALA A 823 -59.64 26.97 -45.92
CA ALA A 823 -58.34 27.62 -46.09
C ALA A 823 -58.43 29.16 -46.07
N THR A 824 -59.57 29.72 -46.48
CA THR A 824 -59.81 31.18 -46.49
C THR A 824 -60.36 31.71 -45.15
N GLU A 825 -61.09 30.91 -44.36
CA GLU A 825 -61.45 31.29 -42.99
C GLU A 825 -60.25 31.25 -42.03
N ALA A 826 -59.34 30.28 -42.17
CA ALA A 826 -58.10 30.23 -41.40
C ALA A 826 -57.09 31.36 -41.75
N GLN A 827 -57.28 32.09 -42.86
CA GLN A 827 -56.52 33.31 -43.16
C GLN A 827 -57.05 34.54 -42.41
N ARG A 828 -58.31 34.53 -41.93
CA ARG A 828 -58.87 35.64 -41.14
C ARG A 828 -58.53 35.55 -39.65
N GLU A 829 -58.39 34.36 -39.08
CA GLU A 829 -58.00 34.18 -37.67
C GLU A 829 -56.50 34.31 -37.41
N VAL A 830 -55.64 34.21 -38.43
CA VAL A 830 -54.18 34.42 -38.28
C VAL A 830 -53.78 35.90 -38.46
N ALA A 831 -54.70 36.74 -38.95
CA ALA A 831 -54.51 38.18 -39.09
C ALA A 831 -55.10 39.00 -37.91
N ALA A 832 -55.67 38.33 -36.90
CA ALA A 832 -56.10 38.89 -35.62
C ALA A 832 -55.28 38.22 -34.50
#